data_AF-A0A2G9NQW9-F1
#
_entry.id   AF-A0A2G9NQW9-F1
#
_cell.length_a   1.000
_cell.length_b   1.000
_cell.length_c   1.000
_cell.angle_alpha   90.00
_cell.angle_beta   90.00
_cell.angle_gamma   90.00
#
_symmetry.space_group_name_H-M   'P 1'
#
loop_
_entity.id
_entity.type
_entity.pdbx_description
1 polymer ?
#
loop_
_entity_poly.entity_id
_entity_poly.type
_entity_poly.pdbx_seq_one_letter_code
_entity_poly.pdbx_strand_id
1 'polypeptide(L)'
;MKNNFVRIREKRGSVENPGNLEFPSCQLLAQRYRPPAICEFKFFSYYFLNRTKKKAAFFTIDAILGLAIIFGVLLLIRPSVSEIYSPQYVQADLLNSLSSVSIGDLNNSYAEYLRESTSKIDNPELSVLEQLGEFYALSDNDGELLAKNILENLSLRDSIGLYFNGDEIAIENSSSFDDAVEVWASRQLISGIQNGSSVTGFSSRAFLSSLNKQDYFYFGGYNGDGNLSLLLQGDILSVDIEAVFSGNFDLYVNGIFTEGHNPTIAVPYVFNLDDYMGNFIDGNNLIDIKSSEPLYVAGGFAKIVYNNSQNISAGYKHLLPGTREIINIYDSIYVPGNLKGLEIYFHYNSNFSTFITLGNQSVYNGTTGGVDDIVTISNNTLFNLLDFSSMSKKTIPLRIGMENVSYILNESIDADVFSVTDLSGSMAPGCSGSPGFWCCLTSGDFCGSEPTCNLCGGTWGDKLGQAKAANKLFVDVLLNYSDNMVGLVGYDQTAQESDYHQLSIDDVSLKAKVDSWTAGGSTCICCGINKAVDKITAQSPEENFRSFVVMSDGEANVQCALQGTGNAANDAIQAACDANDDHGIKIYAVGFGNDVDETTMQAIAACGEGSYYYGDIEDLLEIYQNIADEIINASYFEQTVIGEGINSTLYPDSYISISYDGEIPFGLSLSLETEEFGNDISEGSVFIQNDSTPYEVNVISYSGSKWTNLVEVYNSDLNVWEVIFNLSEYGRSYTSLGDPYIVNIPLDKIIQGNNTVRVSTGLGAGGNSTGGSTYNKILYTVIRNATGYSPIVASAEGCSWTVEFEDGTSGTIMVPQNYSGSDSCLYGPSGFVYNPNDAIEVATFLLLEALDLDSDGRVENKFSSEEVILSSSETTGIPFTWGSEVQVRVWR
;
A
#
# COMPACT_ATOMS: atom_id res chain seq x y z
N MET A 1 -16.55 47.17 -45.92
CA MET A 1 -17.28 46.79 -44.69
C MET A 1 -16.97 45.34 -44.36
N LYS A 2 -17.01 44.97 -43.07
CA LYS A 2 -17.08 43.63 -42.43
C LYS A 2 -16.71 42.36 -43.24
N ASN A 3 -16.00 41.37 -42.69
CA ASN A 3 -15.21 41.24 -41.44
C ASN A 3 -14.30 40.00 -41.64
N ASN A 4 -13.07 40.01 -41.12
CA ASN A 4 -12.14 38.88 -41.17
C ASN A 4 -11.22 38.92 -39.94
N PHE A 5 -10.90 37.75 -39.36
CA PHE A 5 -9.54 37.42 -38.89
C PHE A 5 -9.42 35.96 -38.40
N VAL A 6 -9.05 35.04 -39.29
CA VAL A 6 -8.37 33.77 -38.95
C VAL A 6 -7.49 33.36 -40.14
N ARG A 7 -6.17 33.18 -39.94
CA ARG A 7 -5.37 32.00 -40.35
C ARG A 7 -3.85 32.22 -40.26
N ILE A 8 -3.16 31.08 -40.19
CA ILE A 8 -1.72 30.89 -40.01
C ILE A 8 -1.12 30.37 -41.34
N ARG A 9 0.11 30.81 -41.72
CA ARG A 9 1.25 29.95 -42.19
C ARG A 9 2.35 30.69 -43.01
N GLU A 10 3.61 30.40 -42.63
CA GLU A 10 4.77 30.02 -43.49
C GLU A 10 5.30 30.94 -44.64
N LYS A 11 6.61 31.05 -44.94
CA LYS A 11 7.90 30.68 -44.27
C LYS A 11 9.12 31.27 -45.02
N ARG A 12 10.33 31.11 -44.43
CA ARG A 12 11.71 31.32 -44.97
C ARG A 12 12.19 32.79 -45.12
N GLY A 13 13.42 33.17 -44.73
CA GLY A 13 14.35 32.57 -43.76
C GLY A 13 15.84 32.48 -44.14
N SER A 14 16.71 32.75 -43.16
CA SER A 14 18.14 32.39 -43.04
C SER A 14 18.55 32.66 -41.57
N VAL A 15 19.00 31.72 -40.71
CA VAL A 15 20.18 30.81 -40.77
C VAL A 15 21.47 31.63 -40.51
N GLU A 16 22.30 31.41 -39.47
CA GLU A 16 22.73 30.13 -38.82
C GLU A 16 22.61 30.04 -37.25
N ASN A 17 22.89 28.82 -36.76
CA ASN A 17 22.86 28.23 -35.40
C ASN A 17 24.20 28.41 -34.62
N PRO A 18 24.44 27.78 -33.42
CA PRO A 18 23.62 27.63 -32.19
C PRO A 18 24.46 27.84 -30.87
N GLY A 19 23.88 27.58 -29.68
CA GLY A 19 24.66 27.03 -28.54
C GLY A 19 24.37 27.56 -27.12
N ASN A 20 23.74 26.70 -26.30
CA ASN A 20 23.88 26.44 -24.85
C ASN A 20 25.07 27.11 -24.11
N LEU A 21 25.09 27.33 -22.79
CA LEU A 21 24.19 27.42 -21.62
C LEU A 21 25.16 27.56 -20.40
N GLU A 22 24.67 28.08 -19.27
CA GLU A 22 25.24 27.94 -17.90
C GLU A 22 26.65 28.49 -17.54
N PHE A 23 26.65 29.60 -16.76
CA PHE A 23 27.13 29.75 -15.36
C PHE A 23 28.29 28.84 -14.83
N PRO A 24 29.21 29.35 -13.96
CA PRO A 24 28.81 29.94 -12.66
C PRO A 24 29.69 31.08 -12.07
N SER A 25 29.56 31.26 -10.76
CA SER A 25 29.94 32.36 -9.86
C SER A 25 31.43 32.67 -9.61
N CYS A 26 31.74 33.98 -9.61
CA CYS A 26 32.31 34.81 -8.50
C CYS A 26 33.54 34.39 -7.64
N GLN A 27 34.21 35.43 -7.08
CA GLN A 27 35.25 35.44 -6.03
C GLN A 27 36.68 34.95 -6.41
N LEU A 28 37.82 35.46 -5.88
CA LEU A 28 38.12 36.60 -4.96
C LEU A 28 39.61 37.07 -5.10
N LEU A 29 39.91 38.33 -4.73
CA LEU A 29 41.25 38.89 -4.35
C LEU A 29 42.36 38.98 -5.46
N ALA A 30 43.45 39.78 -5.36
CA ALA A 30 43.95 40.65 -4.27
C ALA A 30 44.75 41.91 -4.75
N GLN A 31 44.61 43.03 -4.02
CA GLN A 31 45.62 44.05 -3.62
C GLN A 31 46.64 44.74 -4.59
N ARG A 32 46.69 46.11 -4.49
CA ARG A 32 47.84 47.01 -4.08
C ARG A 32 48.44 48.09 -5.04
N TYR A 33 48.74 49.26 -4.42
CA TYR A 33 49.74 50.34 -4.74
C TYR A 33 49.56 51.44 -5.84
N ARG A 34 48.79 52.50 -5.49
CA ARG A 34 49.04 53.99 -5.44
C ARG A 34 49.64 54.88 -6.60
N PRO A 35 49.25 56.20 -6.68
CA PRO A 35 49.41 57.19 -7.81
C PRO A 35 50.60 58.22 -7.57
N PRO A 36 50.79 59.46 -8.18
CA PRO A 36 49.89 60.44 -8.90
C PRO A 36 50.48 61.40 -10.02
N ALA A 37 49.73 62.48 -10.37
CA ALA A 37 50.17 63.86 -10.80
C ALA A 37 50.48 64.18 -12.31
N ILE A 38 50.39 65.41 -12.90
CA ILE A 38 49.81 66.76 -12.57
C ILE A 38 49.72 67.72 -13.83
N CYS A 39 48.82 68.74 -13.83
CA CYS A 39 48.75 69.94 -14.75
C CYS A 39 48.53 69.70 -16.29
N GLU A 40 48.37 70.68 -17.21
CA GLU A 40 48.49 72.18 -17.24
C GLU A 40 47.40 72.88 -18.14
N PHE A 41 47.63 74.10 -18.67
CA PHE A 41 46.62 75.09 -19.14
C PHE A 41 47.19 76.05 -20.23
N LYS A 42 46.47 76.44 -21.33
CA LYS A 42 46.79 77.65 -22.15
C LYS A 42 45.77 78.13 -23.22
N PHE A 43 45.95 79.39 -23.61
CA PHE A 43 45.22 80.23 -24.60
C PHE A 43 45.88 80.23 -26.00
N PHE A 44 45.19 80.74 -27.04
CA PHE A 44 45.70 81.79 -27.96
C PHE A 44 44.59 82.49 -28.79
N SER A 45 44.94 83.53 -29.57
CA SER A 45 43.99 84.41 -30.32
C SER A 45 44.65 85.11 -31.55
N TYR A 46 43.85 85.93 -32.27
CA TYR A 46 44.21 87.10 -33.12
C TYR A 46 44.26 87.02 -34.68
N TYR A 47 44.00 88.22 -35.28
CA TYR A 47 44.29 88.74 -36.63
C TYR A 47 43.37 88.46 -37.86
N PHE A 48 42.66 89.50 -38.32
CA PHE A 48 42.78 90.27 -39.60
C PHE A 48 41.46 91.04 -39.88
N LEU A 49 41.32 92.13 -40.66
CA LEU A 49 42.02 93.40 -40.94
C LEU A 49 41.34 94.06 -42.17
N ASN A 50 40.52 95.10 -41.93
CA ASN A 50 40.39 96.32 -42.77
C ASN A 50 39.42 96.41 -44.00
N ARG A 51 38.97 97.66 -44.26
CA ARG A 51 38.20 98.23 -45.41
C ARG A 51 36.80 97.66 -45.70
N THR A 52 35.70 98.38 -45.43
CA THR A 52 35.26 99.54 -46.26
C THR A 52 34.16 100.38 -45.59
N LYS A 53 34.41 101.68 -45.35
CA LYS A 53 33.41 102.61 -44.80
C LYS A 53 32.40 103.07 -45.87
N LYS A 54 31.30 102.31 -46.05
CA LYS A 54 30.01 102.82 -46.59
C LYS A 54 28.78 101.92 -46.40
N LYS A 55 28.93 100.64 -46.02
CA LYS A 55 27.78 99.75 -45.69
C LYS A 55 27.34 99.82 -44.21
N ALA A 56 28.12 100.42 -43.33
CA ALA A 56 27.86 100.42 -41.88
C ALA A 56 26.57 101.16 -41.46
N ALA A 57 26.20 102.25 -42.15
CA ALA A 57 25.11 103.14 -41.73
C ALA A 57 23.73 102.43 -41.72
N PHE A 58 23.44 101.60 -42.73
CA PHE A 58 22.20 100.82 -42.79
C PHE A 58 22.16 99.77 -41.68
N PHE A 59 23.25 99.02 -41.48
CA PHE A 59 23.35 98.05 -40.39
C PHE A 59 23.14 98.68 -39.00
N THR A 60 23.62 99.90 -38.75
CA THR A 60 23.33 100.60 -37.49
C THR A 60 21.87 101.05 -37.35
N ILE A 61 21.18 101.39 -38.45
CA ILE A 61 19.77 101.81 -38.39
C ILE A 61 18.87 100.60 -38.11
N ASP A 62 19.09 99.48 -38.82
CA ASP A 62 18.33 98.24 -38.60
C ASP A 62 18.61 97.67 -37.20
N ALA A 63 19.87 97.74 -36.73
CA ALA A 63 20.22 97.35 -35.36
C ALA A 63 19.54 98.23 -34.29
N ILE A 64 19.43 99.55 -34.51
CA ILE A 64 18.74 100.47 -33.59
C ILE A 64 17.22 100.22 -33.59
N LEU A 65 16.62 99.96 -34.75
CA LEU A 65 15.19 99.60 -34.84
C LEU A 65 14.93 98.25 -34.14
N GLY A 66 15.78 97.24 -34.34
CA GLY A 66 15.71 95.97 -33.62
C GLY A 66 15.85 96.14 -32.11
N LEU A 67 16.84 96.92 -31.65
CA LEU A 67 17.02 97.26 -30.23
C LEU A 67 15.83 98.02 -29.65
N ALA A 68 15.22 98.95 -30.38
CA ALA A 68 14.05 99.69 -29.93
C ALA A 68 12.81 98.80 -29.78
N ILE A 69 12.61 97.82 -30.67
CA ILE A 69 11.54 96.82 -30.54
C ILE A 69 11.81 95.90 -29.34
N ILE A 70 13.04 95.43 -29.17
CA ILE A 70 13.43 94.57 -28.03
C ILE A 70 13.27 95.33 -26.70
N PHE A 71 13.69 96.60 -26.60
CA PHE A 71 13.44 97.43 -25.42
C PHE A 71 11.96 97.72 -25.20
N GLY A 72 11.17 97.92 -26.26
CA GLY A 72 9.72 98.09 -26.16
C GLY A 72 9.02 96.87 -25.57
N VAL A 73 9.44 95.66 -25.96
CA VAL A 73 8.94 94.40 -25.38
C VAL A 73 9.41 94.25 -23.92
N LEU A 74 10.69 94.49 -23.63
CA LEU A 74 11.23 94.41 -22.27
C LEU A 74 10.62 95.43 -21.30
N LEU A 75 10.20 96.61 -21.77
CA LEU A 75 9.51 97.62 -20.94
C LEU A 75 8.02 97.33 -20.73
N LEU A 76 7.42 96.44 -21.54
CA LEU A 76 6.03 95.98 -21.37
C LEU A 76 5.94 94.71 -20.52
N ILE A 77 7.01 93.91 -20.45
CA ILE A 77 7.13 92.84 -19.46
C ILE A 77 7.41 93.49 -18.10
N ARG A 78 6.36 93.72 -17.31
CA ARG A 78 6.51 93.83 -15.85
C ARG A 78 6.59 92.41 -15.28
N PRO A 79 7.76 91.92 -14.81
CA PRO A 79 7.74 90.91 -13.77
C PRO A 79 7.11 91.56 -12.54
N SER A 80 5.95 91.08 -12.12
CA SER A 80 5.43 91.36 -10.78
C SER A 80 6.36 90.68 -9.79
N VAL A 81 7.41 91.37 -9.35
CA VAL A 81 8.24 90.93 -8.22
C VAL A 81 7.45 91.15 -6.94
N SER A 82 6.49 90.26 -6.70
CA SER A 82 6.18 89.84 -5.35
C SER A 82 7.46 89.27 -4.74
N GLU A 83 7.74 89.58 -3.47
CA GLU A 83 8.79 88.89 -2.74
C GLU A 83 8.45 87.40 -2.70
N ILE A 84 9.22 86.57 -3.41
CA ILE A 84 9.19 85.13 -3.20
C ILE A 84 9.93 84.91 -1.88
N TYR A 85 9.18 84.97 -0.78
CA TYR A 85 9.59 84.35 0.46
C TYR A 85 9.95 82.90 0.13
N SER A 86 11.19 82.50 0.39
CA SER A 86 11.51 81.07 0.42
C SER A 86 10.66 80.49 1.54
N PRO A 87 9.80 79.49 1.29
CA PRO A 87 9.21 78.75 2.40
C PRO A 87 10.36 78.18 3.23
N GLN A 88 10.27 78.28 4.55
CA GLN A 88 11.20 77.56 5.40
C GLN A 88 10.97 76.06 5.18
N TYR A 89 12.05 75.31 4.99
CA TYR A 89 11.98 73.87 4.73
C TYR A 89 11.77 73.06 6.03
N VAL A 90 11.57 73.71 7.17
CA VAL A 90 11.53 73.14 8.53
C VAL A 90 10.62 71.90 8.63
N GLN A 91 9.42 71.91 8.06
CA GLN A 91 8.54 70.74 8.04
C GLN A 91 9.13 69.52 7.31
N ALA A 92 9.96 69.72 6.28
CA ALA A 92 10.65 68.66 5.56
C ALA A 92 11.99 68.31 6.24
N ASP A 93 12.78 69.31 6.64
CA ASP A 93 14.06 69.13 7.31
C ASP A 93 13.91 68.42 8.67
N LEU A 94 12.82 68.72 9.41
CA LEU A 94 12.48 68.01 10.65
C LEU A 94 12.07 66.56 10.35
N LEU A 95 11.17 66.32 9.39
CA LEU A 95 10.71 64.97 9.07
C LEU A 95 11.86 64.07 8.55
N ASN A 96 12.76 64.64 7.75
CA ASN A 96 14.01 63.99 7.32
C ASN A 96 14.95 63.72 8.51
N SER A 97 15.07 64.66 9.46
CA SER A 97 15.90 64.47 10.68
C SER A 97 15.32 63.37 11.59
N LEU A 98 14.02 63.38 11.83
CA LEU A 98 13.34 62.38 12.68
C LEU A 98 13.45 60.97 12.10
N SER A 99 13.44 60.82 10.77
CA SER A 99 13.57 59.53 10.08
C SER A 99 15.01 59.11 9.76
N SER A 100 16.03 59.85 10.23
CA SER A 100 17.45 59.51 9.99
C SER A 100 18.37 59.61 11.21
N VAL A 101 17.91 60.24 12.30
CA VAL A 101 18.57 60.20 13.62
C VAL A 101 17.97 59.05 14.41
N SER A 102 18.82 58.20 15.00
CA SER A 102 18.40 57.14 15.93
C SER A 102 17.95 57.73 17.27
N ILE A 103 17.05 57.06 17.99
CA ILE A 103 16.66 57.51 19.33
C ILE A 103 17.83 57.38 20.33
N GLY A 104 18.77 56.45 20.09
CA GLY A 104 20.04 56.34 20.80
C GLY A 104 20.95 57.56 20.65
N ASP A 105 21.13 58.06 19.42
CA ASP A 105 21.98 59.23 19.13
C ASP A 105 21.27 60.58 19.39
N LEU A 106 19.95 60.58 19.62
CA LEU A 106 19.20 61.82 19.85
C LEU A 106 19.64 62.50 21.16
N ASN A 107 20.37 63.60 21.02
CA ASN A 107 20.72 64.52 22.10
C ASN A 107 19.51 65.39 22.50
N ASN A 108 18.58 64.79 23.23
CA ASN A 108 17.38 65.44 23.79
C ASN A 108 17.14 64.94 25.22
N SER A 109 16.93 65.86 26.16
CA SER A 109 16.80 65.57 27.60
C SER A 109 15.72 64.56 27.98
N TYR A 110 14.63 64.48 27.22
CA TYR A 110 13.55 63.53 27.49
C TYR A 110 13.84 62.16 26.87
N ALA A 111 14.46 62.11 25.68
CA ALA A 111 14.99 60.87 25.12
C ALA A 111 16.07 60.25 26.03
N GLU A 112 16.94 61.05 26.65
CA GLU A 112 17.94 60.53 27.61
C GLU A 112 17.25 59.86 28.80
N TYR A 113 16.22 60.50 29.36
CA TYR A 113 15.41 59.94 30.45
C TYR A 113 14.72 58.62 30.05
N LEU A 114 14.12 58.55 28.86
CA LEU A 114 13.46 57.33 28.38
C LEU A 114 14.47 56.17 28.21
N ARG A 115 15.69 56.46 27.72
CA ARG A 115 16.78 55.46 27.58
C ARG A 115 17.34 55.00 28.93
N GLU A 116 17.37 55.87 29.94
CA GLU A 116 17.81 55.52 31.31
C GLU A 116 16.70 54.81 32.11
N SER A 117 15.42 54.96 31.74
CA SER A 117 14.33 54.17 32.29
C SER A 117 14.26 52.78 31.64
N THR A 118 14.64 51.74 32.37
CA THR A 118 14.99 50.40 31.84
C THR A 118 13.82 49.52 31.37
N SER A 119 12.76 50.11 30.78
CA SER A 119 11.59 49.40 30.21
C SER A 119 10.78 50.25 29.22
N LYS A 120 11.40 51.21 28.50
CA LYS A 120 10.67 52.21 27.69
C LYS A 120 11.23 52.50 26.29
N ILE A 121 12.47 52.12 26.01
CA ILE A 121 13.06 52.12 24.66
C ILE A 121 13.82 50.78 24.56
N ASP A 122 13.22 49.81 23.87
CA ASP A 122 13.79 48.46 23.76
C ASP A 122 14.82 48.35 22.63
N ASN A 123 14.73 49.22 21.61
CA ASN A 123 15.67 49.27 20.49
C ASN A 123 16.18 50.71 20.23
N PRO A 124 17.39 51.08 20.69
CA PRO A 124 17.92 52.43 20.51
C PRO A 124 18.34 52.76 19.07
N GLU A 125 18.42 51.77 18.17
CA GLU A 125 18.79 51.98 16.76
C GLU A 125 17.62 52.47 15.90
N LEU A 126 16.37 52.39 16.39
CA LEU A 126 15.19 52.93 15.71
C LEU A 126 15.33 54.43 15.47
N SER A 127 14.83 54.93 14.33
CA SER A 127 14.74 56.37 14.13
C SER A 127 13.75 57.00 15.11
N VAL A 128 13.93 58.28 15.42
CA VAL A 128 13.01 59.01 16.32
C VAL A 128 11.57 59.00 15.79
N LEU A 129 11.39 58.96 14.46
CA LEU A 129 10.08 58.85 13.82
C LEU A 129 9.42 57.49 14.05
N GLU A 130 10.21 56.40 14.02
CA GLU A 130 9.73 55.05 14.30
C GLU A 130 9.40 54.87 15.78
N GLN A 131 10.27 55.35 16.69
CA GLN A 131 10.01 55.28 18.13
C GLN A 131 8.75 56.04 18.56
N LEU A 132 8.50 57.22 17.99
CA LEU A 132 7.25 57.96 18.19
C LEU A 132 6.03 57.19 17.64
N GLY A 133 6.24 56.38 16.60
CA GLY A 133 5.23 55.48 16.05
C GLY A 133 4.94 54.26 16.91
N GLU A 134 5.93 53.70 17.60
CA GLU A 134 5.70 52.65 18.61
C GLU A 134 4.83 53.17 19.75
N PHE A 135 5.16 54.34 20.31
CA PHE A 135 4.34 54.96 21.36
C PHE A 135 2.91 55.29 20.86
N TYR A 136 2.75 55.76 19.62
CA TYR A 136 1.43 55.97 19.02
C TYR A 136 0.64 54.66 18.83
N ALA A 137 1.28 53.59 18.37
CA ALA A 137 0.64 52.28 18.23
C ALA A 137 0.18 51.69 19.58
N LEU A 138 1.02 51.83 20.61
CA LEU A 138 0.76 51.37 21.97
C LEU A 138 -0.14 52.32 22.80
N SER A 139 -0.53 53.48 22.25
CA SER A 139 -1.25 54.55 22.97
C SER A 139 -0.52 55.06 24.23
N ASP A 140 0.82 55.10 24.18
CA ASP A 140 1.67 55.53 25.30
C ASP A 140 1.84 57.06 25.33
N ASN A 141 1.61 57.65 26.50
CA ASN A 141 1.71 59.10 26.73
C ASN A 141 3.14 59.64 26.53
N ASP A 142 4.17 58.79 26.64
CA ASP A 142 5.55 59.21 26.43
C ASP A 142 5.81 59.65 24.96
N GLY A 143 4.95 59.23 24.01
CA GLY A 143 5.00 59.70 22.62
C GLY A 143 4.66 61.19 22.45
N GLU A 144 3.60 61.69 23.09
CA GLU A 144 3.27 63.13 23.13
C GLU A 144 4.42 63.92 23.76
N LEU A 145 4.92 63.43 24.91
CA LEU A 145 5.94 64.12 25.70
C LEU A 145 7.28 64.21 24.97
N LEU A 146 7.69 63.13 24.28
CA LEU A 146 8.90 63.12 23.45
C LEU A 146 8.75 64.02 22.23
N ALA A 147 7.65 63.90 21.48
CA ALA A 147 7.40 64.75 20.31
C ALA A 147 7.37 66.23 20.70
N LYS A 148 6.70 66.58 21.80
CA LYS A 148 6.63 67.94 22.31
C LYS A 148 8.01 68.48 22.72
N ASN A 149 8.78 67.71 23.49
CA ASN A 149 10.10 68.18 23.92
C ASN A 149 11.09 68.31 22.75
N ILE A 150 10.89 67.59 21.65
CA ILE A 150 11.61 67.83 20.39
C ILE A 150 11.18 69.15 19.76
N LEU A 151 9.87 69.42 19.63
CA LEU A 151 9.36 70.65 19.01
C LEU A 151 9.72 71.93 19.80
N GLU A 152 9.62 71.91 21.12
CA GLU A 152 10.01 73.01 22.03
C GLU A 152 11.45 73.50 21.78
N ASN A 153 12.38 72.59 21.45
CA ASN A 153 13.78 72.92 21.20
C ASN A 153 14.04 73.64 19.85
N LEU A 154 13.08 73.67 18.92
CA LEU A 154 13.28 74.21 17.56
C LEU A 154 13.26 75.75 17.47
N SER A 155 12.76 76.45 18.50
CA SER A 155 12.79 77.93 18.60
C SER A 155 12.25 78.68 17.36
N LEU A 156 11.09 78.26 16.86
CA LEU A 156 10.49 78.77 15.63
C LEU A 156 9.73 80.11 15.84
N ARG A 157 9.33 80.74 14.73
CA ARG A 157 8.45 81.93 14.71
C ARG A 157 7.00 81.62 14.33
N ASP A 158 6.83 80.60 13.50
CA ASP A 158 5.56 80.09 13.03
C ASP A 158 5.25 78.81 13.84
N SER A 159 3.98 78.51 14.07
CA SER A 159 3.52 77.36 14.88
C SER A 159 3.78 76.04 14.14
N ILE A 160 4.08 74.95 14.88
CA ILE A 160 4.44 73.64 14.32
C ILE A 160 3.72 72.50 15.03
N GLY A 161 3.33 71.46 14.29
CA GLY A 161 2.70 70.26 14.85
C GLY A 161 3.07 68.98 14.10
N LEU A 162 3.13 67.88 14.86
CA LEU A 162 3.38 66.52 14.38
C LEU A 162 2.08 65.70 14.49
N TYR A 163 1.71 65.02 13.41
CA TYR A 163 0.45 64.27 13.29
C TYR A 163 0.69 62.89 12.69
N PHE A 164 -0.06 61.87 13.14
CA PHE A 164 -0.06 60.52 12.59
C PHE A 164 -1.48 60.17 12.11
N ASN A 165 -1.63 59.80 10.83
CA ASN A 165 -2.92 59.54 10.14
C ASN A 165 -3.96 60.68 10.19
N GLY A 166 -3.60 61.84 10.75
CA GLY A 166 -4.50 62.97 11.01
C GLY A 166 -4.63 63.31 12.49
N ASP A 167 -4.40 62.34 13.39
CA ASP A 167 -4.38 62.51 14.84
C ASP A 167 -3.20 63.40 15.26
N GLU A 168 -3.39 64.22 16.29
CA GLU A 168 -2.38 65.13 16.83
C GLU A 168 -1.49 64.40 17.85
N ILE A 169 -0.17 64.43 17.66
CA ILE A 169 0.80 63.87 18.61
C ILE A 169 1.42 64.96 19.49
N ALA A 170 1.79 66.10 18.90
CA ALA A 170 2.25 67.28 19.63
C ALA A 170 2.16 68.55 18.76
N ILE A 171 1.93 69.69 19.41
CA ILE A 171 2.03 71.04 18.83
C ILE A 171 2.91 71.92 19.73
N GLU A 172 3.75 72.74 19.12
CA GLU A 172 4.40 73.90 19.75
C GLU A 172 3.93 75.20 19.06
N ASN A 173 3.46 76.17 19.85
CA ASN A 173 2.39 77.08 19.40
C ASN A 173 2.62 78.57 19.70
N SER A 174 2.25 79.44 18.75
CA SER A 174 1.95 80.85 19.02
C SER A 174 0.67 81.40 18.36
N SER A 175 0.03 80.66 17.44
CA SER A 175 -1.23 81.01 16.77
C SER A 175 -2.11 79.78 16.48
N SER A 176 -3.43 79.93 16.59
CA SER A 176 -4.40 78.85 16.37
C SER A 176 -4.36 78.29 14.95
N PHE A 177 -4.45 76.97 14.79
CA PHE A 177 -4.51 76.32 13.49
C PHE A 177 -5.76 76.73 12.68
N ASP A 178 -6.89 76.93 13.36
CA ASP A 178 -8.17 77.34 12.72
C ASP A 178 -8.15 78.78 12.18
N ASP A 179 -7.26 79.62 12.71
CA ASP A 179 -7.09 81.03 12.30
C ASP A 179 -5.94 81.22 11.28
N ALA A 180 -5.24 80.13 10.89
CA ALA A 180 -4.03 80.17 10.08
C ALA A 180 -4.28 80.77 8.68
N VAL A 181 -3.42 81.70 8.27
CA VAL A 181 -3.49 82.34 6.93
C VAL A 181 -2.75 81.51 5.89
N GLU A 182 -1.68 80.82 6.29
CA GLU A 182 -0.87 79.94 5.46
C GLU A 182 -0.49 78.67 6.23
N VAL A 183 -0.53 77.52 5.55
CA VAL A 183 -0.18 76.21 6.10
C VAL A 183 0.74 75.48 5.12
N TRP A 184 1.89 75.00 5.61
CA TRP A 184 2.80 74.13 4.88
C TRP A 184 2.85 72.76 5.54
N ALA A 185 3.09 71.71 4.76
CA ALA A 185 3.20 70.35 5.27
C ALA A 185 4.27 69.53 4.55
N SER A 186 4.93 68.66 5.30
CA SER A 186 5.66 67.51 4.78
C SER A 186 4.96 66.23 5.23
N ARG A 187 5.07 65.15 4.46
CA ARG A 187 4.38 63.88 4.66
C ARG A 187 5.34 62.72 4.36
N GLN A 188 5.31 61.68 5.18
CA GLN A 188 6.08 60.45 5.01
C GLN A 188 5.23 59.26 5.47
N LEU A 189 5.34 58.13 4.77
CA LEU A 189 4.75 56.87 5.22
C LEU A 189 5.80 56.09 6.02
N ILE A 190 5.36 55.49 7.13
CA ILE A 190 6.13 54.50 7.89
C ILE A 190 5.30 53.23 8.04
N SER A 191 5.92 52.07 7.85
CA SER A 191 5.27 50.74 7.86
C SER A 191 5.21 50.11 9.26
N GLY A 192 4.21 49.25 9.50
CA GLY A 192 4.10 48.47 10.73
C GLY A 192 3.41 49.16 11.91
N ILE A 193 2.88 50.38 11.72
CA ILE A 193 2.32 51.19 12.80
C ILE A 193 0.84 51.47 12.54
N GLN A 194 -0.01 51.12 13.51
CA GLN A 194 -1.44 51.44 13.56
C GLN A 194 -1.86 51.71 15.02
N ASN A 195 -2.69 52.74 15.23
CA ASN A 195 -3.17 53.17 16.55
C ASN A 195 -3.94 52.05 17.28
N GLY A 196 -3.53 51.73 18.51
CA GLY A 196 -4.17 50.72 19.37
C GLY A 196 -3.91 49.28 18.92
N SER A 197 -2.69 48.96 18.50
CA SER A 197 -2.32 47.63 17.96
C SER A 197 -0.85 47.29 18.25
N SER A 198 -0.49 46.01 18.15
CA SER A 198 0.93 45.60 18.18
C SER A 198 1.69 46.19 17.00
N VAL A 199 2.94 46.59 17.23
CA VAL A 199 3.89 47.03 16.18
C VAL A 199 4.38 45.83 15.33
N THR A 200 4.31 44.64 15.91
CA THR A 200 4.85 43.40 15.35
C THR A 200 3.78 42.32 15.24
N GLY A 201 3.79 41.59 14.12
CA GLY A 201 3.03 40.36 13.93
C GLY A 201 3.95 39.14 13.79
N PHE A 202 3.48 37.98 14.23
CA PHE A 202 4.19 36.71 14.17
C PHE A 202 3.60 35.79 13.10
N SER A 203 4.47 34.98 12.51
CA SER A 203 4.12 33.98 11.49
C SER A 203 4.95 32.73 11.74
N SER A 204 4.33 31.56 11.59
CA SER A 204 4.97 30.27 11.82
C SER A 204 4.59 29.28 10.73
N ARG A 205 5.51 28.36 10.45
CA ARG A 205 5.25 27.18 9.64
C ARG A 205 5.72 25.94 10.41
N ALA A 206 4.80 25.03 10.67
CA ALA A 206 5.08 23.73 11.26
C ALA A 206 5.15 22.65 10.17
N PHE A 207 6.09 21.72 10.30
CA PHE A 207 6.19 20.53 9.45
C PHE A 207 6.92 19.42 10.20
N LEU A 208 6.63 18.16 9.86
CA LEU A 208 7.41 17.03 10.36
C LEU A 208 8.74 16.92 9.60
N SER A 209 9.84 16.76 10.34
CA SER A 209 11.20 16.78 9.80
C SER A 209 11.74 15.39 9.48
N SER A 210 11.34 14.42 10.29
CA SER A 210 11.34 12.99 10.04
C SER A 210 10.12 12.40 10.74
N LEU A 211 9.69 11.22 10.32
CA LEU A 211 8.97 10.30 11.19
C LEU A 211 9.92 9.15 11.54
N ASN A 212 9.68 8.51 12.68
CA ASN A 212 10.14 7.14 12.94
C ASN A 212 9.79 6.24 11.74
N LYS A 213 10.72 5.40 11.30
CA LYS A 213 10.51 4.58 10.10
C LYS A 213 9.62 3.39 10.46
N GLN A 214 8.39 3.38 9.94
CA GLN A 214 7.56 2.17 9.89
C GLN A 214 8.06 1.23 8.78
N ASP A 215 8.05 -0.06 9.05
CA ASP A 215 8.37 -1.13 8.11
C ASP A 215 7.49 -2.34 8.39
N TYR A 216 7.36 -3.25 7.43
CA TYR A 216 6.57 -4.47 7.59
C TYR A 216 7.41 -5.71 7.24
N PHE A 217 7.51 -6.66 8.18
CA PHE A 217 7.87 -8.03 7.85
C PHE A 217 6.59 -8.79 7.52
N TYR A 218 6.58 -9.52 6.41
CA TYR A 218 5.40 -10.25 5.95
C TYR A 218 5.59 -11.76 6.07
N PHE A 219 4.57 -12.44 6.59
CA PHE A 219 4.45 -13.89 6.47
C PHE A 219 3.69 -14.18 5.18
N GLY A 220 4.26 -15.00 4.28
CA GLY A 220 3.56 -15.50 3.09
C GLY A 220 2.28 -16.29 3.42
N GLY A 221 1.51 -16.69 2.40
CA GLY A 221 0.24 -17.42 2.58
C GLY A 221 0.35 -18.64 3.48
N TYR A 222 1.52 -19.29 3.51
CA TYR A 222 1.83 -20.34 4.47
C TYR A 222 3.32 -20.41 4.79
N ASN A 223 3.68 -20.50 6.08
CA ASN A 223 5.06 -20.67 6.53
C ASN A 223 5.08 -21.60 7.75
N GLY A 224 5.80 -22.72 7.71
CA GLY A 224 6.03 -23.54 8.91
C GLY A 224 6.09 -25.04 8.66
N ASP A 225 5.22 -25.76 9.37
CA ASP A 225 5.36 -27.15 9.77
C ASP A 225 6.52 -27.37 10.78
N GLY A 226 6.71 -26.41 11.69
CA GLY A 226 7.75 -26.46 12.74
C GLY A 226 7.99 -25.11 13.43
N ASN A 227 9.07 -25.00 14.20
CA ASN A 227 9.41 -23.79 14.95
C ASN A 227 9.87 -22.64 14.02
N LEU A 228 9.31 -21.43 14.20
CA LEU A 228 9.53 -20.26 13.33
C LEU A 228 10.43 -19.19 13.97
N SER A 229 11.01 -18.31 13.15
CA SER A 229 11.86 -17.22 13.63
C SER A 229 11.96 -16.03 12.66
N LEU A 230 12.17 -14.84 13.21
CA LEU A 230 12.22 -13.54 12.52
C LEU A 230 13.53 -12.82 12.87
N LEU A 231 14.21 -12.23 11.89
CA LEU A 231 15.41 -11.41 12.10
C LEU A 231 15.14 -9.95 11.73
N LEU A 232 15.00 -9.10 12.75
CA LEU A 232 14.83 -7.65 12.61
C LEU A 232 16.18 -6.94 12.76
N GLN A 233 16.37 -5.79 12.12
CA GLN A 233 17.67 -5.09 12.09
C GLN A 233 17.52 -3.57 12.28
N GLY A 234 17.99 -3.05 13.42
CA GLY A 234 18.03 -1.62 13.71
C GLY A 234 17.82 -1.31 15.20
N ASP A 235 17.53 -0.04 15.48
CA ASP A 235 17.08 0.44 16.79
C ASP A 235 15.54 0.49 16.77
N ILE A 236 14.90 -0.41 17.51
CA ILE A 236 13.47 -0.73 17.42
C ILE A 236 12.71 -0.08 18.58
N LEU A 237 11.58 0.57 18.27
CA LEU A 237 10.74 1.30 19.22
C LEU A 237 9.45 0.55 19.58
N SER A 238 8.85 -0.15 18.61
CA SER A 238 7.71 -1.06 18.82
C SER A 238 7.72 -2.20 17.80
N VAL A 239 7.04 -3.29 18.16
CA VAL A 239 6.73 -4.41 17.24
C VAL A 239 5.30 -4.87 17.55
N ASP A 240 4.40 -4.69 16.59
CA ASP A 240 3.05 -5.25 16.58
C ASP A 240 3.03 -6.45 15.62
N ILE A 241 2.33 -7.54 15.97
CA ILE A 241 2.21 -8.75 15.15
C ILE A 241 0.74 -9.12 14.99
N GLU A 242 0.30 -9.28 13.75
CA GLU A 242 -1.01 -9.81 13.35
C GLU A 242 -0.77 -11.02 12.43
N ALA A 243 -1.12 -12.23 12.86
CA ALA A 243 -0.94 -13.42 12.03
C ALA A 243 -1.92 -14.55 12.37
N VAL A 244 -2.23 -15.41 11.40
CA VAL A 244 -3.05 -16.61 11.59
C VAL A 244 -2.15 -17.78 11.99
N PHE A 245 -2.23 -18.22 13.24
CA PHE A 245 -1.44 -19.34 13.75
C PHE A 245 -2.24 -20.65 13.80
N SER A 246 -1.59 -21.77 13.52
CA SER A 246 -2.21 -23.11 13.59
C SER A 246 -2.40 -23.67 15.00
N GLY A 247 -1.77 -23.06 16.01
CA GLY A 247 -1.84 -23.53 17.40
C GLY A 247 -1.10 -22.64 18.39
N ASN A 248 -1.03 -23.10 19.64
CA ASN A 248 -0.40 -22.39 20.75
C ASN A 248 1.13 -22.29 20.57
N PHE A 249 1.72 -21.19 21.04
CA PHE A 249 3.17 -20.95 20.94
C PHE A 249 3.74 -20.11 22.11
N ASP A 250 4.99 -20.36 22.45
CA ASP A 250 5.82 -19.54 23.35
C ASP A 250 6.70 -18.58 22.52
N LEU A 251 6.77 -17.32 22.92
CA LEU A 251 7.53 -16.28 22.23
C LEU A 251 8.84 -15.93 22.96
N TYR A 252 9.92 -15.79 22.21
CA TYR A 252 11.24 -15.44 22.74
C TYR A 252 11.88 -14.29 21.94
N VAL A 253 12.33 -13.24 22.62
CA VAL A 253 13.11 -12.14 22.02
C VAL A 253 14.56 -12.28 22.45
N ASN A 254 15.49 -12.36 21.49
CA ASN A 254 16.92 -12.56 21.70
C ASN A 254 17.25 -13.75 22.63
N GLY A 255 16.42 -14.80 22.58
CA GLY A 255 16.52 -16.01 23.41
C GLY A 255 15.93 -15.87 24.83
N ILE A 256 15.41 -14.70 25.21
CA ILE A 256 14.71 -14.46 26.47
C ILE A 256 13.21 -14.74 26.25
N PHE A 257 12.62 -15.60 27.08
CA PHE A 257 11.17 -15.87 27.07
C PHE A 257 10.40 -14.59 27.42
N THR A 258 9.33 -14.33 26.68
CA THR A 258 8.40 -13.20 26.92
C THR A 258 7.10 -13.74 27.51
N GLU A 259 6.22 -14.28 26.67
CA GLU A 259 4.94 -14.89 27.07
C GLU A 259 4.54 -16.06 26.16
N GLY A 260 3.41 -16.72 26.50
CA GLY A 260 2.85 -17.85 25.77
C GLY A 260 1.43 -17.58 25.32
N HIS A 261 1.18 -17.72 24.02
CA HIS A 261 -0.03 -17.32 23.33
C HIS A 261 -0.93 -18.51 22.98
N ASN A 262 -2.24 -18.26 22.95
CA ASN A 262 -3.28 -19.27 22.72
C ASN A 262 -4.25 -18.74 21.64
N PRO A 263 -3.84 -18.69 20.36
CA PRO A 263 -4.62 -18.14 19.26
C PRO A 263 -5.79 -19.05 18.88
N THR A 264 -6.73 -18.52 18.09
CA THR A 264 -7.81 -19.32 17.48
C THR A 264 -7.41 -19.65 16.04
N ILE A 265 -7.49 -20.93 15.67
CA ILE A 265 -7.13 -21.41 14.33
C ILE A 265 -8.00 -20.71 13.27
N ALA A 266 -7.38 -20.34 12.14
CA ALA A 266 -8.01 -19.62 11.03
C ALA A 266 -8.55 -18.20 11.35
N VAL A 267 -8.12 -17.61 12.47
CA VAL A 267 -8.44 -16.22 12.85
C VAL A 267 -7.12 -15.46 13.07
N PRO A 268 -6.94 -14.23 12.52
CA PRO A 268 -5.77 -13.42 12.82
C PRO A 268 -5.68 -13.10 14.31
N TYR A 269 -4.50 -13.32 14.88
CA TYR A 269 -4.22 -13.08 16.28
C TYR A 269 -3.25 -11.91 16.41
N VAL A 270 -3.68 -10.87 17.13
CA VAL A 270 -2.98 -9.59 17.29
C VAL A 270 -2.36 -9.49 18.68
N PHE A 271 -1.08 -9.11 18.74
CA PHE A 271 -0.36 -8.79 19.98
C PHE A 271 0.80 -7.82 19.70
N ASN A 272 1.31 -7.14 20.74
CA ASN A 272 2.47 -6.26 20.63
C ASN A 272 3.55 -6.64 21.66
N LEU A 273 4.75 -6.07 21.49
CA LEU A 273 5.93 -6.39 22.31
C LEU A 273 6.44 -5.20 23.14
N ASP A 274 5.61 -4.18 23.37
CA ASP A 274 6.02 -2.92 24.01
C ASP A 274 6.54 -3.13 25.45
N ASP A 275 5.86 -3.95 26.25
CA ASP A 275 6.31 -4.36 27.60
C ASP A 275 7.64 -5.15 27.58
N TYR A 276 8.04 -5.67 26.41
CA TYR A 276 9.23 -6.49 26.20
C TYR A 276 10.37 -5.76 25.46
N MET A 277 10.24 -4.46 25.15
CA MET A 277 11.26 -3.67 24.46
C MET A 277 12.64 -3.70 25.15
N GLY A 278 12.69 -3.92 26.47
CA GLY A 278 13.94 -4.12 27.21
C GLY A 278 14.76 -5.37 26.85
N ASN A 279 14.22 -6.29 26.03
CA ASN A 279 14.93 -7.45 25.48
C ASN A 279 15.57 -7.16 24.10
N PHE A 280 15.22 -6.05 23.45
CA PHE A 280 15.76 -5.64 22.15
C PHE A 280 17.10 -4.90 22.31
N ILE A 281 17.89 -4.86 21.23
CA ILE A 281 19.19 -4.18 21.15
C ILE A 281 19.33 -3.40 19.84
N ASP A 282 20.17 -2.36 19.81
CA ASP A 282 20.57 -1.72 18.55
C ASP A 282 21.33 -2.73 17.67
N GLY A 283 20.73 -3.09 16.53
CA GLY A 283 21.26 -4.04 15.55
C GLY A 283 20.35 -5.25 15.34
N ASN A 284 20.93 -6.44 15.33
CA ASN A 284 20.22 -7.68 14.99
C ASN A 284 19.40 -8.19 16.18
N ASN A 285 18.08 -8.30 15.98
CA ASN A 285 17.14 -8.84 16.96
C ASN A 285 16.47 -10.11 16.40
N LEU A 286 16.57 -11.21 17.14
CA LEU A 286 15.93 -12.49 16.79
C LEU A 286 14.67 -12.69 17.62
N ILE A 287 13.53 -12.85 16.96
CA ILE A 287 12.29 -13.34 17.59
C ILE A 287 12.14 -14.81 17.20
N ASP A 288 12.15 -15.74 18.15
CA ASP A 288 11.72 -17.13 17.91
C ASP A 288 10.25 -17.28 18.34
N ILE A 289 9.45 -17.94 17.50
CA ILE A 289 8.08 -18.37 17.78
C ILE A 289 8.12 -19.91 17.91
N LYS A 290 7.91 -20.45 19.10
CA LYS A 290 8.14 -21.88 19.39
C LYS A 290 6.89 -22.62 19.83
N SER A 291 6.73 -23.88 19.44
CA SER A 291 5.65 -24.76 19.93
C SER A 291 6.14 -26.17 20.26
N SER A 292 5.28 -26.95 20.92
CA SER A 292 5.50 -28.39 21.18
C SER A 292 4.93 -29.29 20.09
N GLU A 293 4.04 -28.76 19.25
CA GLU A 293 3.44 -29.42 18.08
C GLU A 293 3.89 -28.68 16.81
N PRO A 294 3.76 -29.26 15.60
CA PRO A 294 4.09 -28.57 14.35
C PRO A 294 3.27 -27.28 14.18
N LEU A 295 3.97 -26.13 14.11
CA LEU A 295 3.36 -24.81 13.97
C LEU A 295 3.47 -24.32 12.53
N TYR A 296 2.42 -23.66 12.04
CA TYR A 296 2.48 -22.87 10.82
C TYR A 296 1.74 -21.53 11.00
N VAL A 297 2.14 -20.56 10.18
CA VAL A 297 1.50 -19.26 10.03
C VAL A 297 0.90 -19.16 8.63
N ALA A 298 -0.43 -19.01 8.57
CA ALA A 298 -1.20 -18.95 7.33
C ALA A 298 -1.52 -17.49 6.94
N GLY A 299 -0.46 -16.73 6.62
CA GLY A 299 -0.52 -15.29 6.39
C GLY A 299 -0.46 -14.45 7.68
N GLY A 300 0.11 -13.25 7.54
CA GLY A 300 0.22 -12.24 8.59
C GLY A 300 1.30 -11.19 8.31
N PHE A 301 1.46 -10.25 9.24
CA PHE A 301 2.59 -9.32 9.26
C PHE A 301 3.07 -9.02 10.67
N ALA A 302 4.33 -8.60 10.77
CA ALA A 302 4.84 -7.82 11.90
C ALA A 302 5.10 -6.39 11.42
N LYS A 303 4.51 -5.42 12.11
CA LYS A 303 4.69 -3.97 11.90
C LYS A 303 5.77 -3.51 12.86
N ILE A 304 6.84 -2.91 12.35
CA ILE A 304 8.02 -2.52 13.13
C ILE A 304 8.26 -1.02 13.00
N VAL A 305 8.42 -0.33 14.12
CA VAL A 305 8.77 1.09 14.16
C VAL A 305 10.22 1.25 14.59
N TYR A 306 11.03 1.97 13.81
CA TYR A 306 12.45 2.19 14.06
C TYR A 306 12.79 3.67 14.34
N ASN A 307 13.71 3.89 15.27
CA ASN A 307 14.19 5.19 15.76
C ASN A 307 15.05 5.99 14.76
N ASN A 308 15.02 5.66 13.47
CA ASN A 308 16.03 6.15 12.52
C ASN A 308 15.53 6.24 11.07
N SER A 309 15.63 7.44 10.50
CA SER A 309 15.26 7.75 9.11
C SER A 309 16.32 7.29 8.11
N GLN A 310 16.48 5.97 7.98
CA GLN A 310 17.20 5.36 6.87
C GLN A 310 16.59 5.83 5.54
N ASN A 311 17.40 6.38 4.64
CA ASN A 311 16.94 6.74 3.30
C ASN A 311 16.46 5.48 2.57
N ILE A 312 15.23 5.51 2.06
CA ILE A 312 14.74 4.50 1.11
C ILE A 312 15.72 4.44 -0.07
N SER A 313 15.98 3.24 -0.60
CA SER A 313 16.94 3.03 -1.69
C SER A 313 16.27 2.37 -2.90
N ALA A 314 16.92 2.40 -4.07
CA ALA A 314 16.42 1.80 -5.31
C ALA A 314 16.57 0.26 -5.31
N GLY A 315 15.81 -0.37 -4.42
CA GLY A 315 15.81 -1.81 -4.16
C GLY A 315 15.55 -2.12 -2.69
N TYR A 316 15.01 -3.33 -2.44
CA TYR A 316 14.68 -3.82 -1.11
C TYR A 316 15.14 -5.27 -0.92
N LYS A 317 15.06 -5.76 0.32
CA LYS A 317 15.23 -7.18 0.65
C LYS A 317 13.90 -7.74 1.12
N HIS A 318 13.39 -8.74 0.41
CA HIS A 318 12.36 -9.63 0.94
C HIS A 318 13.03 -10.60 1.92
N LEU A 319 12.80 -10.42 3.22
CA LEU A 319 13.35 -11.28 4.26
C LEU A 319 12.51 -12.56 4.36
N LEU A 320 13.15 -13.72 4.50
CA LEU A 320 12.45 -15.00 4.66
C LEU A 320 12.35 -15.36 6.15
N PRO A 321 11.21 -15.90 6.62
CA PRO A 321 11.13 -16.43 7.97
C PRO A 321 12.04 -17.66 8.08
N GLY A 322 12.72 -17.79 9.22
CA GLY A 322 13.57 -18.94 9.50
C GLY A 322 12.77 -20.07 10.11
N THR A 323 12.63 -21.19 9.40
CA THR A 323 11.84 -22.36 9.82
C THR A 323 12.72 -23.53 10.21
N ARG A 324 12.45 -24.18 11.35
CA ARG A 324 13.09 -25.41 11.81
C ARG A 324 12.15 -26.61 11.62
N GLU A 325 12.72 -27.82 11.67
CA GLU A 325 12.07 -29.10 11.31
C GLU A 325 11.79 -29.22 9.81
N ILE A 326 10.64 -28.74 9.32
CA ILE A 326 10.25 -28.82 7.91
C ILE A 326 10.41 -27.44 7.25
N ILE A 327 10.93 -27.39 6.03
CA ILE A 327 11.01 -26.14 5.23
C ILE A 327 9.83 -26.14 4.27
N ASN A 328 8.71 -25.56 4.69
CA ASN A 328 7.53 -25.37 3.87
C ASN A 328 7.10 -23.89 3.88
N ILE A 329 7.34 -23.19 2.76
CA ILE A 329 6.96 -21.78 2.56
C ILE A 329 6.22 -21.62 1.22
N TYR A 330 5.08 -20.96 1.29
CA TYR A 330 4.26 -20.47 0.19
C TYR A 330 4.06 -18.97 0.39
N ASP A 331 4.56 -18.16 -0.55
CA ASP A 331 4.76 -16.73 -0.38
C ASP A 331 4.73 -16.02 -1.76
N SER A 332 5.11 -14.75 -1.82
CA SER A 332 5.36 -14.03 -3.07
C SER A 332 6.39 -12.90 -2.91
N ILE A 333 6.96 -12.46 -4.03
CA ILE A 333 7.76 -11.23 -4.10
C ILE A 333 7.11 -10.21 -5.05
N TYR A 334 7.29 -8.93 -4.79
CA TYR A 334 6.82 -7.86 -5.66
C TYR A 334 7.98 -7.11 -6.32
N VAL A 335 7.75 -6.60 -7.55
CA VAL A 335 8.71 -5.75 -8.26
C VAL A 335 8.06 -4.42 -8.60
N PRO A 336 8.26 -3.33 -7.82
CA PRO A 336 7.56 -2.05 -8.03
C PRO A 336 7.87 -1.33 -9.35
N GLY A 337 9.04 -1.59 -9.95
CA GLY A 337 9.52 -0.95 -11.19
C GLY A 337 9.92 -1.96 -12.26
N ASN A 338 10.81 -1.54 -13.18
CA ASN A 338 11.41 -2.46 -14.14
C ASN A 338 12.64 -3.12 -13.51
N LEU A 339 12.61 -4.45 -13.35
CA LEU A 339 13.65 -5.23 -12.67
C LEU A 339 15.04 -5.02 -13.29
N LYS A 340 16.04 -4.70 -12.46
CA LYS A 340 17.46 -4.51 -12.82
C LYS A 340 18.36 -5.60 -12.25
N GLY A 341 18.01 -6.08 -11.06
CA GLY A 341 18.76 -7.12 -10.36
C GLY A 341 17.87 -7.93 -9.44
N LEU A 342 18.09 -9.23 -9.41
CA LEU A 342 17.50 -10.17 -8.47
C LEU A 342 18.63 -11.05 -7.92
N GLU A 343 18.74 -11.25 -6.61
CA GLU A 343 19.72 -12.15 -6.02
C GLU A 343 19.13 -12.83 -4.79
N ILE A 344 19.28 -14.15 -4.69
CA ILE A 344 18.77 -14.93 -3.55
C ILE A 344 19.96 -15.34 -2.68
N TYR A 345 19.89 -15.00 -1.40
CA TYR A 345 20.80 -15.46 -0.36
C TYR A 345 20.03 -16.47 0.51
N PHE A 346 20.38 -17.76 0.37
CA PHE A 346 19.66 -18.88 0.97
C PHE A 346 20.58 -19.65 1.91
N HIS A 347 20.41 -19.43 3.22
CA HIS A 347 21.20 -20.04 4.28
C HIS A 347 20.36 -21.13 4.93
N TYR A 348 20.77 -22.39 4.78
CA TYR A 348 19.95 -23.52 5.23
C TYR A 348 20.77 -24.77 5.56
N ASN A 349 20.10 -25.73 6.20
CA ASN A 349 20.59 -27.07 6.48
C ASN A 349 19.47 -28.07 6.21
N SER A 350 19.70 -29.07 5.35
CA SER A 350 18.73 -30.12 5.02
C SER A 350 19.42 -31.41 4.60
N ASN A 351 18.88 -32.56 5.00
CA ASN A 351 19.26 -33.89 4.48
C ASN A 351 18.47 -34.28 3.21
N PHE A 352 17.42 -33.53 2.88
CA PHE A 352 16.56 -33.73 1.72
C PHE A 352 16.98 -32.75 0.61
N SER A 353 16.48 -32.94 -0.62
CA SER A 353 16.57 -31.85 -1.59
C SER A 353 15.59 -30.75 -1.18
N THR A 354 16.04 -29.50 -1.25
CA THR A 354 15.25 -28.30 -0.99
C THR A 354 15.27 -27.46 -2.25
N PHE A 355 14.10 -26.99 -2.67
CA PHE A 355 13.90 -26.29 -3.94
C PHE A 355 13.33 -24.89 -3.72
N ILE A 356 13.61 -24.01 -4.68
CA ILE A 356 13.03 -22.66 -4.77
C ILE A 356 12.45 -22.51 -6.17
N THR A 357 11.18 -22.11 -6.24
CA THR A 357 10.48 -21.75 -7.49
C THR A 357 10.00 -20.31 -7.40
N LEU A 358 10.16 -19.57 -8.49
CA LEU A 358 9.62 -18.21 -8.68
C LEU A 358 8.67 -18.22 -9.88
N GLY A 359 7.42 -17.83 -9.66
CA GLY A 359 6.34 -18.04 -10.62
C GLY A 359 6.14 -19.53 -10.86
N ASN A 360 6.55 -20.00 -12.04
CA ASN A 360 6.54 -21.41 -12.44
C ASN A 360 7.92 -21.99 -12.76
N GLN A 361 8.99 -21.20 -12.56
CA GLN A 361 10.36 -21.61 -12.87
C GLN A 361 11.11 -21.96 -11.59
N SER A 362 11.52 -23.23 -11.46
CA SER A 362 12.49 -23.62 -10.43
C SER A 362 13.82 -22.91 -10.70
N VAL A 363 14.29 -22.14 -9.72
CA VAL A 363 15.57 -21.40 -9.76
C VAL A 363 16.66 -22.07 -8.94
N TYR A 364 16.28 -22.97 -8.02
CA TYR A 364 17.17 -23.82 -7.27
C TYR A 364 16.52 -25.16 -6.92
N ASN A 365 17.34 -26.20 -6.90
CA ASN A 365 17.05 -27.51 -6.32
C ASN A 365 18.39 -28.13 -5.92
N GLY A 366 18.55 -28.52 -4.66
CA GLY A 366 19.78 -29.11 -4.14
C GLY A 366 19.68 -29.45 -2.65
N THR A 367 20.76 -30.00 -2.09
CA THR A 367 20.81 -30.39 -0.66
C THR A 367 22.17 -30.02 -0.06
N THR A 368 22.19 -29.69 1.24
CA THR A 368 23.43 -29.51 1.99
C THR A 368 23.95 -30.81 2.62
N GLY A 369 23.17 -31.90 2.57
CA GLY A 369 23.54 -33.20 3.15
C GLY A 369 23.57 -33.18 4.68
N GLY A 370 22.69 -32.41 5.32
CA GLY A 370 22.60 -32.29 6.78
C GLY A 370 23.66 -31.38 7.42
N VAL A 371 24.29 -30.52 6.62
CA VAL A 371 25.33 -29.57 7.03
C VAL A 371 24.83 -28.13 6.85
N ASP A 372 25.41 -27.23 7.62
CA ASP A 372 25.23 -25.79 7.54
C ASP A 372 25.86 -25.24 6.24
N ASP A 373 25.09 -24.64 5.32
CA ASP A 373 25.64 -24.06 4.08
C ASP A 373 24.84 -22.84 3.55
N ILE A 374 25.52 -22.00 2.77
CA ILE A 374 25.00 -20.74 2.23
C ILE A 374 25.06 -20.77 0.70
N VAL A 375 23.89 -20.77 0.06
CA VAL A 375 23.74 -20.73 -1.39
C VAL A 375 23.37 -19.33 -1.84
N THR A 376 24.22 -18.70 -2.65
CA THR A 376 23.92 -17.42 -3.31
C THR A 376 23.60 -17.64 -4.78
N ILE A 377 22.34 -17.38 -5.17
CA ILE A 377 21.86 -17.50 -6.55
C ILE A 377 21.99 -16.13 -7.20
N SER A 378 23.12 -15.90 -7.89
CA SER A 378 23.48 -14.58 -8.42
C SER A 378 22.51 -14.04 -9.47
N ASN A 379 22.46 -12.72 -9.61
CA ASN A 379 21.68 -12.04 -10.66
C ASN A 379 21.99 -12.54 -12.08
N ASN A 380 23.24 -12.86 -12.40
CA ASN A 380 23.56 -13.41 -13.71
C ASN A 380 22.95 -14.82 -13.91
N THR A 381 22.79 -15.61 -12.85
CA THR A 381 22.09 -16.90 -12.94
C THR A 381 20.60 -16.67 -13.18
N LEU A 382 19.96 -15.85 -12.35
CA LEU A 382 18.51 -15.61 -12.38
C LEU A 382 18.07 -14.92 -13.68
N PHE A 383 18.83 -13.95 -14.20
CA PHE A 383 18.56 -13.30 -15.49
C PHE A 383 18.63 -14.25 -16.71
N ASN A 384 19.27 -15.42 -16.59
CA ASN A 384 19.30 -16.45 -17.65
C ASN A 384 18.23 -17.54 -17.45
N LEU A 385 17.50 -17.54 -16.32
CA LEU A 385 16.43 -18.49 -16.02
C LEU A 385 15.03 -17.83 -16.07
N LEU A 386 14.94 -16.55 -15.70
CA LEU A 386 13.69 -15.81 -15.54
C LEU A 386 13.58 -14.66 -16.55
N ASP A 387 12.37 -14.38 -17.04
CA ASP A 387 12.09 -13.17 -17.80
C ASP A 387 11.81 -11.98 -16.89
N PHE A 388 12.85 -11.19 -16.64
CA PHE A 388 12.77 -9.96 -15.84
C PHE A 388 11.76 -8.94 -16.39
N SER A 389 11.39 -9.02 -17.68
CA SER A 389 10.45 -8.07 -18.30
C SER A 389 8.99 -8.38 -17.98
N SER A 390 8.58 -9.66 -17.93
CA SER A 390 7.24 -10.06 -17.45
C SER A 390 7.11 -10.07 -15.93
N MET A 391 8.22 -10.16 -15.19
CA MET A 391 8.23 -10.00 -13.72
C MET A 391 8.08 -8.54 -13.24
N SER A 392 8.36 -7.56 -14.10
CA SER A 392 8.34 -6.14 -13.75
C SER A 392 6.92 -5.64 -13.50
N LYS A 393 6.69 -4.86 -12.43
CA LYS A 393 5.36 -4.39 -11.98
C LYS A 393 4.34 -5.51 -11.71
N LYS A 394 4.80 -6.67 -11.23
CA LYS A 394 3.93 -7.80 -10.86
C LYS A 394 4.31 -8.39 -9.51
N THR A 395 3.30 -8.95 -8.83
CA THR A 395 3.46 -9.92 -7.75
C THR A 395 3.77 -11.29 -8.36
N ILE A 396 4.86 -11.91 -7.91
CA ILE A 396 5.39 -13.18 -8.42
C ILE A 396 5.30 -14.22 -7.29
N PRO A 397 4.60 -15.35 -7.47
CA PRO A 397 4.57 -16.43 -6.50
C PRO A 397 5.98 -16.93 -6.14
N LEU A 398 6.19 -17.23 -4.86
CA LEU A 398 7.40 -17.81 -4.32
C LEU A 398 7.05 -19.11 -3.59
N ARG A 399 7.75 -20.19 -3.94
CA ARG A 399 7.65 -21.49 -3.28
C ARG A 399 9.03 -21.91 -2.82
N ILE A 400 9.16 -22.25 -1.53
CA ILE A 400 10.35 -22.91 -0.97
C ILE A 400 9.89 -24.18 -0.26
N GLY A 401 10.35 -25.33 -0.74
CA GLY A 401 9.87 -26.64 -0.27
C GLY A 401 10.95 -27.72 -0.30
N MET A 402 10.58 -28.94 0.08
CA MET A 402 11.46 -30.11 0.14
C MET A 402 10.98 -31.25 -0.78
N GLU A 403 11.91 -32.01 -1.39
CA GLU A 403 11.59 -33.20 -2.17
C GLU A 403 11.67 -34.48 -1.33
N ASN A 404 10.88 -35.49 -1.71
CA ASN A 404 10.81 -36.80 -1.03
C ASN A 404 10.36 -36.71 0.44
N VAL A 405 9.60 -35.66 0.77
CA VAL A 405 8.84 -35.50 2.01
C VAL A 405 7.36 -35.80 1.71
N SER A 406 6.66 -36.42 2.67
CA SER A 406 5.22 -36.68 2.57
C SER A 406 4.42 -35.41 2.89
N TYR A 407 4.05 -34.66 1.85
CA TYR A 407 3.03 -33.63 1.95
C TYR A 407 1.69 -34.28 2.26
N ILE A 408 0.97 -33.78 3.27
CA ILE A 408 -0.42 -34.16 3.52
C ILE A 408 -1.29 -33.00 3.06
N LEU A 409 -1.78 -33.16 1.84
CA LEU A 409 -2.60 -32.20 1.14
C LEU A 409 -4.09 -32.59 1.39
N ASN A 410 -4.98 -31.65 1.76
CA ASN A 410 -6.40 -31.81 2.14
C ASN A 410 -7.48 -30.72 1.68
N GLU A 411 -7.68 -30.34 0.40
CA GLU A 411 -8.88 -29.62 -0.16
C GLU A 411 -9.38 -30.13 -1.55
N SER A 412 -10.66 -30.49 -1.71
CA SER A 412 -11.22 -31.25 -2.87
C SER A 412 -10.98 -30.70 -4.29
N ILE A 413 -10.58 -31.56 -5.23
CA ILE A 413 -10.99 -31.49 -6.65
C ILE A 413 -12.44 -31.97 -6.80
N ASP A 414 -13.16 -31.48 -7.80
CA ASP A 414 -14.44 -32.04 -8.25
C ASP A 414 -14.25 -33.52 -8.64
N ALA A 415 -14.96 -34.43 -7.96
CA ALA A 415 -14.90 -35.86 -8.25
C ALA A 415 -15.96 -36.25 -9.30
N ASP A 416 -15.48 -36.66 -10.48
CA ASP A 416 -16.29 -37.23 -11.55
C ASP A 416 -16.24 -38.76 -11.46
N VAL A 417 -17.32 -39.36 -10.97
CA VAL A 417 -17.29 -40.76 -10.53
C VAL A 417 -18.30 -41.62 -11.28
N PHE A 418 -17.84 -42.70 -11.92
CA PHE A 418 -18.73 -43.71 -12.50
C PHE A 418 -18.81 -44.97 -11.63
N SER A 419 -20.01 -45.35 -11.19
CA SER A 419 -20.22 -46.72 -10.73
C SER A 419 -20.47 -47.65 -11.91
N VAL A 420 -19.68 -48.72 -11.99
CA VAL A 420 -19.65 -49.70 -13.08
C VAL A 420 -20.11 -51.04 -12.49
N THR A 421 -21.43 -51.27 -12.51
CA THR A 421 -22.10 -52.33 -11.76
C THR A 421 -22.46 -53.52 -12.65
N ASP A 422 -22.12 -54.71 -12.17
CA ASP A 422 -22.46 -55.99 -12.77
C ASP A 422 -23.99 -56.22 -12.75
N LEU A 423 -24.55 -56.58 -13.90
CA LEU A 423 -25.95 -56.96 -14.09
C LEU A 423 -26.07 -58.36 -14.72
N SER A 424 -25.02 -59.17 -14.65
CA SER A 424 -24.99 -60.52 -15.22
C SER A 424 -25.97 -61.49 -14.55
N GLY A 425 -26.17 -62.68 -15.14
CA GLY A 425 -27.15 -63.64 -14.66
C GLY A 425 -26.94 -64.17 -13.23
N SER A 426 -25.72 -64.07 -12.69
CA SER A 426 -25.36 -64.44 -11.30
C SER A 426 -25.88 -63.45 -10.25
N MET A 427 -26.09 -62.18 -10.63
CA MET A 427 -26.64 -61.11 -9.79
C MET A 427 -28.13 -61.27 -9.47
N ALA A 428 -28.84 -62.21 -10.12
CA ALA A 428 -30.26 -62.45 -9.90
C ALA A 428 -30.55 -62.99 -8.48
N PRO A 429 -31.69 -62.64 -7.86
CA PRO A 429 -32.08 -63.19 -6.55
C PRO A 429 -32.13 -64.71 -6.58
N GLY A 430 -31.44 -65.37 -5.64
CA GLY A 430 -31.19 -66.81 -5.72
C GLY A 430 -30.87 -67.48 -4.39
N CYS A 431 -30.82 -68.82 -4.42
CA CYS A 431 -30.60 -69.66 -3.26
C CYS A 431 -29.17 -70.22 -3.21
N SER A 432 -28.40 -69.84 -2.19
CA SER A 432 -27.03 -70.30 -1.92
C SER A 432 -26.98 -71.23 -0.70
N GLY A 433 -25.79 -71.58 -0.20
CA GLY A 433 -25.63 -72.31 1.08
C GLY A 433 -25.76 -73.84 1.00
N SER A 434 -25.68 -74.43 -0.20
CA SER A 434 -25.87 -75.89 -0.43
C SER A 434 -27.23 -76.44 0.07
N PRO A 435 -28.36 -75.88 -0.40
CA PRO A 435 -29.70 -76.37 -0.03
C PRO A 435 -29.87 -77.84 -0.46
N GLY A 436 -30.62 -78.60 0.34
CA GLY A 436 -30.78 -80.03 0.10
C GLY A 436 -31.43 -80.33 -1.25
N PHE A 437 -30.67 -80.90 -2.21
CA PHE A 437 -31.14 -81.16 -3.59
C PHE A 437 -32.53 -81.81 -3.68
N TRP A 438 -32.79 -82.84 -2.86
CA TRP A 438 -34.09 -83.52 -2.82
C TRP A 438 -35.23 -82.66 -2.22
N CYS A 439 -34.90 -81.69 -1.36
CA CYS A 439 -35.84 -80.70 -0.87
C CYS A 439 -36.20 -79.70 -1.98
N CYS A 440 -35.22 -79.08 -2.66
CA CYS A 440 -35.50 -78.17 -3.78
C CYS A 440 -36.26 -78.89 -4.91
N LEU A 441 -35.88 -80.11 -5.27
CA LEU A 441 -36.60 -80.90 -6.28
C LEU A 441 -38.07 -81.21 -5.88
N THR A 442 -38.44 -81.05 -4.61
CA THR A 442 -39.81 -81.29 -4.10
C THR A 442 -40.51 -80.04 -3.55
N SER A 443 -39.87 -78.87 -3.53
CA SER A 443 -40.46 -77.60 -3.07
C SER A 443 -41.52 -77.03 -4.02
N GLY A 444 -41.49 -77.45 -5.29
CA GLY A 444 -42.41 -77.02 -6.35
C GLY A 444 -41.89 -75.87 -7.21
N ASP A 445 -40.88 -75.14 -6.73
CA ASP A 445 -40.23 -73.99 -7.37
C ASP A 445 -38.70 -74.17 -7.55
N PHE A 446 -38.15 -75.34 -7.19
CA PHE A 446 -36.72 -75.64 -7.19
C PHE A 446 -35.86 -74.70 -6.31
N CYS A 447 -36.37 -74.33 -5.13
CA CYS A 447 -35.78 -73.30 -4.25
C CYS A 447 -35.69 -71.91 -4.90
N GLY A 448 -36.51 -71.64 -5.92
CA GLY A 448 -36.61 -70.35 -6.62
C GLY A 448 -37.38 -69.25 -5.87
N SER A 449 -37.55 -69.38 -4.55
CA SER A 449 -38.06 -68.31 -3.69
C SER A 449 -37.46 -68.40 -2.28
N GLU A 450 -37.40 -67.27 -1.57
CA GLU A 450 -36.88 -67.20 -0.19
C GLU A 450 -37.47 -68.26 0.75
N PRO A 451 -38.80 -68.47 0.83
CA PRO A 451 -39.37 -69.41 1.82
C PRO A 451 -39.00 -70.87 1.54
N THR A 452 -38.79 -71.25 0.28
CA THR A 452 -38.42 -72.63 -0.10
C THR A 452 -36.93 -72.86 0.01
N CYS A 453 -36.12 -71.85 -0.33
CA CYS A 453 -34.68 -71.84 -0.11
C CYS A 453 -34.33 -72.06 1.38
N ASN A 454 -34.87 -71.19 2.24
CA ASN A 454 -34.61 -71.21 3.68
C ASN A 454 -35.18 -72.49 4.34
N LEU A 455 -36.31 -73.01 3.85
CA LEU A 455 -36.87 -74.31 4.28
C LEU A 455 -35.95 -75.49 3.93
N CYS A 456 -35.26 -75.42 2.78
CA CYS A 456 -34.38 -76.47 2.30
C CYS A 456 -32.92 -76.36 2.81
N GLY A 457 -32.66 -75.43 3.74
CA GLY A 457 -31.36 -75.26 4.39
C GLY A 457 -30.35 -74.48 3.55
N GLY A 458 -30.79 -73.76 2.53
CA GLY A 458 -29.98 -72.73 1.88
C GLY A 458 -30.24 -71.34 2.46
N THR A 459 -29.55 -70.35 1.91
CA THR A 459 -29.74 -68.92 2.23
C THR A 459 -30.20 -68.20 0.97
N TRP A 460 -31.28 -67.43 1.05
CA TRP A 460 -31.71 -66.58 -0.06
C TRP A 460 -30.94 -65.26 -0.07
N GLY A 461 -30.31 -64.93 -1.20
CA GLY A 461 -29.57 -63.67 -1.40
C GLY A 461 -30.16 -62.85 -2.54
N ASP A 462 -30.39 -61.56 -2.29
CA ASP A 462 -30.77 -60.57 -3.30
C ASP A 462 -29.54 -59.71 -3.67
N LYS A 463 -28.63 -60.30 -4.45
CA LYS A 463 -27.36 -59.66 -4.87
C LYS A 463 -27.62 -58.32 -5.56
N LEU A 464 -28.47 -58.31 -6.59
CA LEU A 464 -28.84 -57.07 -7.30
C LEU A 464 -29.56 -56.07 -6.38
N GLY A 465 -30.43 -56.50 -5.46
CA GLY A 465 -31.08 -55.63 -4.49
C GLY A 465 -30.09 -54.87 -3.60
N GLN A 466 -29.05 -55.55 -3.12
CA GLN A 466 -28.00 -54.91 -2.33
C GLN A 466 -27.04 -54.07 -3.17
N ALA A 467 -26.67 -54.50 -4.38
CA ALA A 467 -25.90 -53.68 -5.32
C ALA A 467 -26.63 -52.37 -5.67
N LYS A 468 -27.97 -52.41 -5.81
CA LYS A 468 -28.82 -51.22 -5.96
C LYS A 468 -28.88 -50.36 -4.69
N ALA A 469 -28.85 -50.95 -3.50
CA ALA A 469 -28.81 -50.20 -2.25
C ALA A 469 -27.47 -49.46 -2.11
N ALA A 470 -26.35 -50.15 -2.35
CA ALA A 470 -25.00 -49.61 -2.32
C ALA A 470 -24.80 -48.48 -3.33
N ASN A 471 -25.24 -48.66 -4.59
CA ASN A 471 -25.20 -47.60 -5.61
C ASN A 471 -25.98 -46.34 -5.22
N LYS A 472 -27.12 -46.48 -4.51
CA LYS A 472 -27.91 -45.31 -4.09
C LYS A 472 -27.29 -44.58 -2.89
N LEU A 473 -26.72 -45.33 -1.93
CA LEU A 473 -25.90 -44.75 -0.87
C LEU A 473 -24.68 -44.00 -1.44
N PHE A 474 -24.02 -44.56 -2.45
CA PHE A 474 -22.87 -43.95 -3.11
C PHE A 474 -23.21 -42.61 -3.79
N VAL A 475 -24.35 -42.55 -4.48
CA VAL A 475 -24.91 -41.31 -5.02
C VAL A 475 -25.23 -40.30 -3.90
N ASP A 476 -25.82 -40.75 -2.79
CA ASP A 476 -26.12 -39.90 -1.63
C ASP A 476 -24.85 -39.34 -0.94
N VAL A 477 -23.78 -40.13 -0.81
CA VAL A 477 -22.53 -39.70 -0.16
C VAL A 477 -21.74 -38.72 -1.04
N LEU A 478 -21.54 -39.04 -2.32
CA LEU A 478 -20.73 -38.21 -3.21
C LEU A 478 -21.39 -36.87 -3.52
N LEU A 479 -22.72 -36.83 -3.73
CA LEU A 479 -23.48 -35.60 -4.02
C LEU A 479 -23.81 -34.78 -2.76
N ASN A 480 -23.43 -35.24 -1.56
CA ASN A 480 -23.47 -34.42 -0.35
C ASN A 480 -22.35 -33.36 -0.30
N TYR A 481 -21.34 -33.48 -1.17
CA TYR A 481 -20.29 -32.49 -1.40
C TYR A 481 -20.60 -31.72 -2.68
N SER A 482 -20.32 -30.41 -2.68
CA SER A 482 -20.56 -29.55 -3.85
C SER A 482 -19.70 -29.94 -5.05
N ASP A 483 -20.23 -29.68 -6.25
CA ASP A 483 -19.55 -29.79 -7.55
C ASP A 483 -19.11 -31.20 -8.01
N ASN A 484 -19.13 -32.22 -7.14
CA ASN A 484 -19.05 -33.64 -7.51
C ASN A 484 -20.17 -34.06 -8.48
N MET A 485 -19.88 -34.95 -9.43
CA MET A 485 -20.88 -35.55 -10.31
C MET A 485 -20.78 -37.08 -10.37
N VAL A 486 -21.93 -37.76 -10.33
CA VAL A 486 -22.00 -39.23 -10.41
C VAL A 486 -22.60 -39.66 -11.75
N GLY A 487 -21.98 -40.68 -12.36
CA GLY A 487 -22.45 -41.39 -13.54
C GLY A 487 -22.62 -42.88 -13.25
N LEU A 488 -23.36 -43.58 -14.10
CA LEU A 488 -23.72 -44.99 -13.88
C LEU A 488 -23.55 -45.81 -15.17
N VAL A 489 -22.97 -47.01 -15.05
CA VAL A 489 -22.90 -48.01 -16.12
C VAL A 489 -23.29 -49.37 -15.56
N GLY A 490 -24.47 -49.87 -15.93
CA GLY A 490 -24.78 -51.29 -15.82
C GLY A 490 -24.17 -52.09 -16.97
N TYR A 491 -23.63 -53.28 -16.70
CA TYR A 491 -23.10 -54.17 -17.74
C TYR A 491 -23.49 -55.65 -17.54
N ASP A 492 -23.80 -56.34 -18.64
CA ASP A 492 -24.08 -57.77 -18.70
C ASP A 492 -23.09 -58.48 -19.64
N GLN A 493 -23.58 -59.22 -20.64
CA GLN A 493 -22.82 -59.56 -21.84
C GLN A 493 -22.28 -58.31 -22.59
N THR A 494 -22.83 -57.13 -22.30
CA THR A 494 -22.56 -55.83 -22.93
C THR A 494 -22.84 -54.67 -21.96
N ALA A 495 -22.27 -53.49 -22.20
CA ALA A 495 -22.69 -52.26 -21.51
C ALA A 495 -23.69 -51.49 -22.39
N GLN A 496 -24.98 -51.57 -22.06
CA GLN A 496 -26.07 -51.03 -22.88
C GLN A 496 -26.41 -49.57 -22.51
N GLU A 497 -26.82 -48.77 -23.51
CA GLU A 497 -27.30 -47.40 -23.27
C GLU A 497 -28.64 -47.36 -22.48
N SER A 498 -29.37 -48.48 -22.37
CA SER A 498 -30.53 -48.63 -21.48
C SER A 498 -30.16 -48.55 -20.00
N ASP A 499 -28.96 -49.01 -19.65
CA ASP A 499 -28.51 -49.23 -18.26
C ASP A 499 -27.42 -48.22 -17.85
N TYR A 500 -27.13 -47.26 -18.73
CA TYR A 500 -26.24 -46.12 -18.53
C TYR A 500 -26.97 -44.88 -17.97
N HIS A 501 -26.28 -44.07 -17.17
CA HIS A 501 -26.62 -42.67 -16.88
C HIS A 501 -25.38 -41.78 -17.03
N GLN A 502 -25.59 -40.60 -17.60
CA GLN A 502 -24.56 -39.56 -17.72
C GLN A 502 -24.15 -38.99 -16.35
N LEU A 503 -23.00 -38.30 -16.30
CA LEU A 503 -22.59 -37.52 -15.13
C LEU A 503 -23.71 -36.52 -14.77
N SER A 504 -24.06 -36.45 -13.48
CA SER A 504 -25.12 -35.60 -12.99
C SER A 504 -25.03 -35.32 -11.49
N ILE A 505 -25.67 -34.22 -11.09
CA ILE A 505 -25.99 -33.84 -9.71
C ILE A 505 -27.47 -34.13 -9.35
N ASP A 506 -28.28 -34.62 -10.29
CA ASP A 506 -29.69 -34.97 -10.07
C ASP A 506 -29.79 -36.39 -9.46
N ASP A 507 -29.76 -36.45 -8.13
CA ASP A 507 -29.83 -37.68 -7.34
C ASP A 507 -31.07 -38.52 -7.68
N VAL A 508 -32.20 -37.87 -7.96
CA VAL A 508 -33.47 -38.52 -8.31
C VAL A 508 -33.35 -39.26 -9.65
N SER A 509 -32.72 -38.64 -10.64
CA SER A 509 -32.49 -39.25 -11.96
C SER A 509 -31.54 -40.46 -11.88
N LEU A 510 -30.48 -40.36 -11.08
CA LEU A 510 -29.50 -41.41 -10.85
C LEU A 510 -30.14 -42.59 -10.10
N LYS A 511 -30.82 -42.34 -8.98
CA LYS A 511 -31.52 -43.37 -8.19
C LYS A 511 -32.61 -44.07 -9.02
N ALA A 512 -33.32 -43.34 -9.89
CA ALA A 512 -34.29 -43.91 -10.82
C ALA A 512 -33.65 -44.83 -11.89
N LYS A 513 -32.42 -44.54 -12.35
CA LYS A 513 -31.67 -45.48 -13.20
C LYS A 513 -31.32 -46.75 -12.43
N VAL A 514 -30.75 -46.63 -11.23
CA VAL A 514 -30.36 -47.78 -10.39
C VAL A 514 -31.56 -48.69 -10.13
N ASP A 515 -32.72 -48.11 -9.81
CA ASP A 515 -33.95 -48.89 -9.61
C ASP A 515 -34.43 -49.63 -10.88
N SER A 516 -34.11 -49.13 -12.08
CA SER A 516 -34.54 -49.74 -13.35
C SER A 516 -33.74 -50.97 -13.80
N TRP A 517 -32.50 -51.17 -13.32
CA TRP A 517 -31.62 -52.26 -13.75
C TRP A 517 -32.21 -53.67 -13.48
N THR A 518 -31.85 -54.65 -14.30
CA THR A 518 -32.27 -56.06 -14.16
C THR A 518 -31.13 -57.03 -14.44
N ALA A 519 -31.06 -58.12 -13.67
CA ALA A 519 -30.03 -59.15 -13.84
C ALA A 519 -30.33 -60.09 -15.02
N GLY A 520 -29.32 -60.43 -15.82
CA GLY A 520 -29.41 -61.37 -16.93
C GLY A 520 -28.12 -61.49 -17.73
N GLY A 521 -28.04 -62.44 -18.67
CA GLY A 521 -26.91 -62.53 -19.59
C GLY A 521 -25.60 -63.06 -18.98
N SER A 522 -24.48 -62.70 -19.63
CA SER A 522 -23.10 -63.07 -19.32
C SER A 522 -22.39 -61.95 -18.53
N THR A 523 -21.09 -62.08 -18.26
CA THR A 523 -20.31 -61.09 -17.48
C THR A 523 -19.17 -60.50 -18.31
N CYS A 524 -19.29 -59.23 -18.71
CA CYS A 524 -18.32 -58.50 -19.51
C CYS A 524 -17.76 -57.27 -18.77
N ILE A 525 -16.88 -57.49 -17.78
CA ILE A 525 -16.30 -56.41 -16.96
C ILE A 525 -15.58 -55.36 -17.84
N CYS A 526 -14.83 -55.82 -18.85
CA CYS A 526 -14.19 -54.96 -19.84
C CYS A 526 -15.20 -54.14 -20.68
N CYS A 527 -16.44 -54.60 -20.90
CA CYS A 527 -17.48 -53.80 -21.54
C CYS A 527 -17.89 -52.62 -20.64
N GLY A 528 -18.01 -52.85 -19.34
CA GLY A 528 -18.32 -51.81 -18.35
C GLY A 528 -17.23 -50.74 -18.27
N ILE A 529 -15.97 -51.15 -18.09
CA ILE A 529 -14.82 -50.23 -17.98
C ILE A 529 -14.67 -49.39 -19.26
N ASN A 530 -14.59 -50.03 -20.43
CA ASN A 530 -14.49 -49.32 -21.71
C ASN A 530 -15.67 -48.35 -21.94
N LYS A 531 -16.85 -48.66 -21.40
CA LYS A 531 -18.01 -47.77 -21.48
C LYS A 531 -17.92 -46.60 -20.52
N ALA A 532 -17.39 -46.79 -19.32
CA ALA A 532 -17.12 -45.69 -18.41
C ALA A 532 -16.06 -44.74 -18.99
N VAL A 533 -15.02 -45.26 -19.66
CA VAL A 533 -14.01 -44.44 -20.38
C VAL A 533 -14.64 -43.60 -21.52
N ASP A 534 -15.43 -44.22 -22.42
CA ASP A 534 -16.20 -43.55 -23.50
C ASP A 534 -17.03 -42.37 -22.99
N LYS A 535 -17.52 -42.45 -21.74
CA LYS A 535 -18.44 -41.50 -21.17
C LYS A 535 -17.74 -40.43 -20.33
N ILE A 536 -16.82 -40.80 -19.44
CA ILE A 536 -16.12 -39.83 -18.59
C ILE A 536 -15.24 -38.89 -19.42
N THR A 537 -14.45 -39.42 -20.37
CA THR A 537 -13.57 -38.59 -21.23
C THR A 537 -14.32 -37.64 -22.15
N ALA A 538 -15.62 -37.85 -22.35
CA ALA A 538 -16.50 -37.02 -23.16
C ALA A 538 -17.37 -36.02 -22.35
N GLN A 539 -17.30 -36.04 -21.02
CA GLN A 539 -18.15 -35.24 -20.11
C GLN A 539 -17.37 -34.52 -19.01
N SER A 540 -16.33 -35.19 -18.48
CA SER A 540 -15.40 -34.70 -17.46
C SER A 540 -14.17 -34.05 -18.11
N PRO A 541 -13.72 -32.87 -17.66
CA PRO A 541 -12.40 -32.32 -17.97
C PRO A 541 -11.25 -33.24 -17.55
N GLU A 542 -10.03 -33.02 -18.03
CA GLU A 542 -8.84 -33.80 -17.61
C GLU A 542 -8.29 -33.34 -16.25
N GLU A 543 -8.73 -32.18 -15.77
CA GLU A 543 -8.39 -31.58 -14.49
C GLU A 543 -9.25 -32.04 -13.30
N ASN A 544 -10.33 -32.80 -13.51
CA ASN A 544 -11.21 -33.31 -12.45
C ASN A 544 -10.70 -34.65 -11.86
N PHE A 545 -11.06 -34.99 -10.61
CA PHE A 545 -10.72 -36.29 -10.04
C PHE A 545 -11.62 -37.39 -10.63
N ARG A 546 -11.15 -38.00 -11.72
CA ARG A 546 -11.84 -39.08 -12.42
C ARG A 546 -11.62 -40.42 -11.74
N SER A 547 -12.71 -41.08 -11.34
CA SER A 547 -12.61 -42.45 -10.79
C SER A 547 -13.79 -43.36 -11.14
N PHE A 548 -13.52 -44.67 -11.16
CA PHE A 548 -14.52 -45.72 -11.34
C PHE A 548 -14.61 -46.62 -10.11
N VAL A 549 -15.82 -47.10 -9.80
CA VAL A 549 -16.03 -48.21 -8.87
C VAL A 549 -16.60 -49.38 -9.65
N VAL A 550 -15.75 -50.38 -9.91
CA VAL A 550 -16.08 -51.57 -10.71
C VAL A 550 -16.46 -52.72 -9.80
N MET A 551 -17.72 -53.16 -9.88
CA MET A 551 -18.26 -54.28 -9.11
C MET A 551 -18.40 -55.54 -9.98
N SER A 552 -18.18 -56.73 -9.42
CA SER A 552 -18.62 -58.03 -9.98
C SER A 552 -18.82 -59.09 -8.89
N ASP A 553 -19.67 -60.08 -9.17
CA ASP A 553 -19.95 -61.23 -8.30
C ASP A 553 -19.42 -62.58 -8.84
N GLY A 554 -18.66 -62.55 -9.95
CA GLY A 554 -18.31 -63.76 -10.71
C GLY A 554 -17.03 -63.68 -11.55
N GLU A 555 -16.75 -64.72 -12.34
CA GLU A 555 -15.67 -64.74 -13.34
C GLU A 555 -16.05 -63.93 -14.59
N ALA A 556 -15.15 -63.07 -15.07
CA ALA A 556 -15.30 -62.43 -16.38
C ALA A 556 -15.33 -63.49 -17.50
N ASN A 557 -16.42 -63.54 -18.27
CA ASN A 557 -16.68 -64.62 -19.24
C ASN A 557 -16.99 -64.16 -20.68
N VAL A 558 -16.87 -62.85 -20.95
CA VAL A 558 -16.98 -62.24 -22.29
C VAL A 558 -15.70 -61.46 -22.62
N GLN A 559 -15.17 -61.64 -23.83
CA GLN A 559 -13.93 -61.03 -24.31
C GLN A 559 -14.18 -59.69 -25.00
N CYS A 560 -13.29 -58.71 -24.81
CA CYS A 560 -13.36 -57.41 -25.48
C CYS A 560 -12.39 -57.34 -26.66
N ALA A 561 -12.94 -57.06 -27.84
CA ALA A 561 -12.16 -56.94 -29.09
C ALA A 561 -11.27 -55.69 -29.16
N LEU A 562 -11.37 -54.76 -28.18
CA LEU A 562 -10.52 -53.58 -28.07
C LEU A 562 -9.15 -53.95 -27.47
N GLN A 563 -9.15 -54.54 -26.27
CA GLN A 563 -7.94 -55.06 -25.62
C GLN A 563 -7.40 -56.31 -26.32
N GLY A 564 -8.28 -57.21 -26.77
CA GLY A 564 -7.93 -58.29 -27.71
C GLY A 564 -6.92 -59.32 -27.19
N THR A 565 -6.78 -59.49 -25.87
CA THR A 565 -5.82 -60.40 -25.24
C THR A 565 -6.15 -61.87 -25.49
N GLY A 566 -7.40 -62.16 -25.83
CA GLY A 566 -7.93 -63.51 -26.04
C GLY A 566 -8.35 -64.23 -24.75
N ASN A 567 -8.49 -63.50 -23.64
CA ASN A 567 -9.02 -63.99 -22.37
C ASN A 567 -9.82 -62.86 -21.68
N ALA A 568 -11.01 -63.17 -21.16
CA ALA A 568 -11.95 -62.16 -20.66
C ALA A 568 -11.49 -61.45 -19.37
N ALA A 569 -10.77 -62.14 -18.48
CA ALA A 569 -10.14 -61.55 -17.31
C ALA A 569 -8.98 -60.62 -17.72
N ASN A 570 -8.10 -61.08 -18.60
CA ASN A 570 -7.00 -60.26 -19.13
C ASN A 570 -7.52 -59.04 -19.91
N ASP A 571 -8.62 -59.15 -20.65
CA ASP A 571 -9.26 -58.03 -21.33
C ASP A 571 -9.82 -56.99 -20.33
N ALA A 572 -10.30 -57.43 -19.16
CA ALA A 572 -10.79 -56.54 -18.11
C ALA A 572 -9.66 -55.86 -17.33
N ILE A 573 -8.59 -56.61 -17.02
CA ILE A 573 -7.37 -56.05 -16.43
C ILE A 573 -6.74 -55.03 -17.37
N GLN A 574 -6.54 -55.38 -18.65
CA GLN A 574 -5.97 -54.45 -19.62
C GLN A 574 -6.83 -53.19 -19.80
N ALA A 575 -8.17 -53.31 -19.82
CA ALA A 575 -9.05 -52.14 -19.88
C ALA A 575 -8.92 -51.21 -18.66
N ALA A 576 -8.56 -51.77 -17.50
CA ALA A 576 -8.26 -50.99 -16.29
C ALA A 576 -6.89 -50.30 -16.37
N CYS A 577 -5.87 -50.97 -16.94
CA CYS A 577 -4.56 -50.37 -17.19
C CYS A 577 -4.70 -49.23 -18.22
N ASP A 578 -5.39 -49.47 -19.35
CA ASP A 578 -5.63 -48.49 -20.41
C ASP A 578 -6.30 -47.21 -19.85
N ALA A 579 -7.30 -47.36 -18.98
CA ALA A 579 -8.03 -46.24 -18.37
C ALA A 579 -7.14 -45.36 -17.45
N ASN A 580 -6.11 -45.94 -16.85
CA ASN A 580 -5.15 -45.20 -16.03
C ASN A 580 -4.00 -44.64 -16.89
N ASP A 581 -3.29 -45.51 -17.63
CA ASP A 581 -2.12 -45.16 -18.45
C ASP A 581 -2.40 -44.08 -19.50
N ASP A 582 -3.56 -44.12 -20.18
CA ASP A 582 -3.92 -43.16 -21.24
C ASP A 582 -4.74 -41.94 -20.74
N HIS A 583 -5.41 -42.04 -19.58
CA HIS A 583 -6.44 -41.07 -19.15
C HIS A 583 -6.43 -40.63 -17.67
N GLY A 584 -5.55 -41.20 -16.83
CA GLY A 584 -5.40 -40.86 -15.41
C GLY A 584 -6.59 -41.26 -14.52
N ILE A 585 -7.42 -42.21 -14.93
CA ILE A 585 -8.65 -42.58 -14.23
C ILE A 585 -8.35 -43.65 -13.18
N LYS A 586 -8.62 -43.36 -11.90
CA LYS A 586 -8.49 -44.35 -10.83
C LYS A 586 -9.60 -45.38 -10.83
N ILE A 587 -9.30 -46.63 -10.47
CA ILE A 587 -10.30 -47.71 -10.43
C ILE A 587 -10.25 -48.47 -9.11
N TYR A 588 -11.35 -48.35 -8.36
CA TYR A 588 -11.64 -49.16 -7.17
C TYR A 588 -12.42 -50.41 -7.61
N ALA A 589 -12.08 -51.56 -7.04
CA ALA A 589 -12.65 -52.84 -7.47
C ALA A 589 -13.36 -53.55 -6.31
N VAL A 590 -14.64 -53.88 -6.48
CA VAL A 590 -15.48 -54.58 -5.50
C VAL A 590 -15.80 -55.99 -6.00
N GLY A 591 -15.17 -56.99 -5.43
CA GLY A 591 -15.58 -58.39 -5.61
C GLY A 591 -16.46 -58.82 -4.45
N PHE A 592 -17.56 -59.54 -4.69
CA PHE A 592 -18.42 -59.97 -3.58
C PHE A 592 -19.08 -61.33 -3.76
N GLY A 593 -19.31 -62.01 -2.62
CA GLY A 593 -19.86 -63.36 -2.58
C GLY A 593 -18.86 -64.45 -2.98
N ASN A 594 -19.36 -65.69 -3.05
CA ASN A 594 -18.52 -66.90 -3.08
C ASN A 594 -18.05 -67.33 -4.49
N ASP A 595 -18.55 -66.70 -5.55
CA ASP A 595 -18.33 -67.09 -6.94
C ASP A 595 -17.35 -66.15 -7.69
N VAL A 596 -16.83 -65.12 -7.01
CA VAL A 596 -16.08 -64.01 -7.61
C VAL A 596 -14.62 -64.33 -7.90
N ASP A 597 -14.09 -63.83 -9.02
CA ASP A 597 -12.67 -63.88 -9.32
C ASP A 597 -11.90 -62.75 -8.60
N GLU A 598 -11.60 -62.99 -7.32
CA GLU A 598 -10.75 -62.08 -6.52
C GLU A 598 -9.43 -61.73 -7.21
N THR A 599 -8.83 -62.65 -7.96
CA THR A 599 -7.51 -62.43 -8.59
C THR A 599 -7.61 -61.42 -9.72
N THR A 600 -8.65 -61.52 -10.54
CA THR A 600 -8.94 -60.55 -11.61
C THR A 600 -9.35 -59.19 -11.04
N MET A 601 -10.19 -59.15 -10.01
CA MET A 601 -10.62 -57.89 -9.41
C MET A 601 -9.47 -57.16 -8.67
N GLN A 602 -8.58 -57.88 -8.00
CA GLN A 602 -7.35 -57.33 -7.43
C GLN A 602 -6.42 -56.76 -8.51
N ALA A 603 -6.29 -57.44 -9.66
CA ALA A 603 -5.46 -56.97 -10.78
C ALA A 603 -6.07 -55.75 -11.49
N ILE A 604 -7.41 -55.63 -11.55
CA ILE A 604 -8.12 -54.44 -12.04
C ILE A 604 -7.80 -53.21 -11.17
N ALA A 605 -7.98 -53.33 -9.84
CA ALA A 605 -7.67 -52.24 -8.90
C ALA A 605 -6.17 -51.85 -8.95
N ALA A 606 -5.28 -52.85 -9.01
CA ALA A 606 -3.84 -52.62 -9.07
C ALA A 606 -3.39 -51.90 -10.37
N CYS A 607 -4.03 -52.14 -11.51
CA CYS A 607 -3.75 -51.38 -12.74
C CYS A 607 -4.35 -49.97 -12.70
N GLY A 608 -5.51 -49.79 -12.07
CA GLY A 608 -6.17 -48.50 -11.90
C GLY A 608 -5.69 -47.67 -10.70
N GLU A 609 -4.55 -48.00 -10.08
CA GLU A 609 -4.03 -47.33 -8.86
C GLU A 609 -5.08 -47.04 -7.76
N GLY A 610 -6.03 -47.96 -7.59
CA GLY A 610 -7.10 -47.90 -6.61
C GLY A 610 -7.14 -49.14 -5.70
N SER A 611 -8.03 -49.10 -4.72
CA SER A 611 -8.14 -50.15 -3.70
C SER A 611 -9.08 -51.29 -4.12
N TYR A 612 -8.73 -52.52 -3.73
CA TYR A 612 -9.59 -53.70 -3.88
C TYR A 612 -10.34 -54.01 -2.57
N TYR A 613 -11.63 -54.27 -2.71
CA TYR A 613 -12.53 -54.63 -1.61
C TYR A 613 -13.20 -55.97 -1.87
N TYR A 614 -13.23 -56.81 -0.83
CA TYR A 614 -14.01 -58.05 -0.78
C TYR A 614 -15.06 -57.96 0.32
N GLY A 615 -16.24 -58.54 0.09
CA GLY A 615 -17.27 -58.72 1.12
C GLY A 615 -18.31 -59.80 0.78
N ASP A 616 -19.11 -60.17 1.77
CA ASP A 616 -20.37 -60.86 1.56
C ASP A 616 -21.48 -59.88 1.14
N ILE A 617 -22.65 -60.41 0.76
CA ILE A 617 -23.79 -59.64 0.24
C ILE A 617 -24.29 -58.55 1.23
N GLU A 618 -24.06 -58.74 2.53
CA GLU A 618 -24.47 -57.81 3.59
C GLU A 618 -23.48 -56.63 3.76
N ASP A 619 -22.22 -56.80 3.35
CA ASP A 619 -21.13 -55.81 3.56
C ASP A 619 -21.12 -54.69 2.51
N LEU A 620 -21.84 -54.86 1.40
CA LEU A 620 -21.77 -53.96 0.23
C LEU A 620 -22.07 -52.48 0.52
N LEU A 621 -22.93 -52.21 1.51
CA LEU A 621 -23.22 -50.83 1.94
C LEU A 621 -22.02 -50.19 2.64
N GLU A 622 -21.33 -50.94 3.51
CA GLU A 622 -20.13 -50.46 4.20
C GLU A 622 -18.96 -50.30 3.23
N ILE A 623 -18.81 -51.23 2.28
CA ILE A 623 -17.80 -51.15 1.22
C ILE A 623 -17.99 -49.90 0.34
N TYR A 624 -19.20 -49.62 -0.13
CA TYR A 624 -19.44 -48.42 -0.95
C TYR A 624 -19.36 -47.11 -0.15
N GLN A 625 -19.68 -47.11 1.15
CA GLN A 625 -19.38 -45.97 2.03
C GLN A 625 -17.87 -45.74 2.11
N ASN A 626 -17.09 -46.76 2.45
CA ASN A 626 -15.63 -46.67 2.57
C ASN A 626 -14.96 -46.23 1.26
N ILE A 627 -15.44 -46.69 0.10
CA ILE A 627 -14.92 -46.26 -1.22
C ILE A 627 -15.33 -44.82 -1.54
N ALA A 628 -16.55 -44.39 -1.19
CA ALA A 628 -16.94 -42.99 -1.36
C ALA A 628 -16.07 -42.08 -0.48
N ASP A 629 -15.83 -42.47 0.78
CA ASP A 629 -14.95 -41.75 1.70
C ASP A 629 -13.49 -41.77 1.22
N GLU A 630 -13.00 -42.87 0.62
CA GLU A 630 -11.67 -42.94 0.00
C GLU A 630 -11.56 -42.01 -1.23
N ILE A 631 -12.57 -41.98 -2.10
CA ILE A 631 -12.67 -41.08 -3.26
C ILE A 631 -12.71 -39.62 -2.83
N ILE A 632 -13.51 -39.30 -1.80
CA ILE A 632 -13.57 -37.97 -1.20
C ILE A 632 -12.19 -37.59 -0.67
N ASN A 633 -11.59 -38.36 0.23
CA ASN A 633 -10.26 -38.02 0.76
C ASN A 633 -9.17 -37.94 -0.32
N ALA A 634 -9.26 -38.75 -1.38
CA ALA A 634 -8.28 -38.78 -2.47
C ALA A 634 -8.35 -37.57 -3.43
N SER A 635 -9.43 -36.79 -3.43
CA SER A 635 -9.49 -35.56 -4.22
C SER A 635 -8.86 -34.35 -3.50
N TYR A 636 -8.43 -34.47 -2.25
CA TYR A 636 -8.14 -33.28 -1.44
C TYR A 636 -6.64 -32.82 -1.51
N PHE A 637 -6.35 -31.52 -1.78
CA PHE A 637 -5.04 -30.84 -1.58
C PHE A 637 -5.02 -29.52 -0.73
N GLU A 638 -4.16 -29.41 0.29
CA GLU A 638 -4.04 -28.31 1.30
C GLU A 638 -2.55 -27.94 1.43
N GLN A 639 -2.20 -26.88 2.17
CA GLN A 639 -0.82 -26.35 2.22
C GLN A 639 0.14 -27.12 3.17
N THR A 640 -0.38 -28.06 3.96
CA THR A 640 0.23 -28.68 5.17
C THR A 640 1.24 -29.82 4.90
N VAL A 641 2.13 -30.10 5.86
CA VAL A 641 3.08 -31.24 5.79
C VAL A 641 3.17 -32.01 7.11
N ILE A 642 3.15 -33.35 7.04
CA ILE A 642 3.42 -34.20 8.22
C ILE A 642 4.52 -35.21 7.88
N GLY A 643 5.65 -35.10 8.59
CA GLY A 643 6.76 -36.06 8.49
C GLY A 643 7.51 -36.24 9.80
N GLU A 644 7.38 -37.43 10.42
CA GLU A 644 8.14 -37.76 11.63
C GLU A 644 9.66 -37.77 11.38
N GLY A 645 10.42 -37.14 12.27
CA GLY A 645 11.89 -37.22 12.28
C GLY A 645 12.60 -36.36 11.23
N ILE A 646 11.89 -35.49 10.52
CA ILE A 646 12.52 -34.49 9.65
C ILE A 646 13.19 -33.41 10.51
N ASN A 647 14.48 -33.15 10.25
CA ASN A 647 15.24 -32.11 10.92
C ASN A 647 16.04 -31.32 9.88
N SER A 648 15.45 -30.19 9.48
CA SER A 648 16.02 -29.19 8.58
C SER A 648 15.98 -27.82 9.26
N THR A 649 16.65 -26.82 8.70
CA THR A 649 16.56 -25.43 9.15
C THR A 649 16.78 -24.49 7.97
N LEU A 650 15.83 -23.59 7.73
CA LEU A 650 16.05 -22.34 7.01
C LEU A 650 16.39 -21.27 8.04
N TYR A 651 17.46 -20.50 7.84
CA TYR A 651 17.84 -19.45 8.78
C TYR A 651 17.22 -18.09 8.40
N PRO A 652 16.80 -17.28 9.40
CA PRO A 652 16.09 -16.02 9.18
C PRO A 652 16.98 -14.87 8.67
N ASP A 653 18.28 -15.10 8.43
CA ASP A 653 19.13 -14.20 7.66
C ASP A 653 19.05 -14.46 6.13
N SER A 654 18.24 -15.42 5.69
CA SER A 654 17.93 -15.66 4.28
C SER A 654 17.05 -14.55 3.69
N TYR A 655 17.35 -14.11 2.47
CA TYR A 655 16.60 -13.03 1.80
C TYR A 655 16.67 -13.09 0.27
N ILE A 656 15.71 -12.45 -0.38
CA ILE A 656 15.72 -12.15 -1.81
C ILE A 656 15.94 -10.64 -1.98
N SER A 657 17.06 -10.26 -2.59
CA SER A 657 17.43 -8.87 -2.90
C SER A 657 16.90 -8.47 -4.27
N ILE A 658 16.07 -7.43 -4.32
CA ILE A 658 15.35 -6.98 -5.51
C ILE A 658 15.74 -5.53 -5.79
N SER A 659 16.29 -5.25 -6.99
CA SER A 659 16.64 -3.91 -7.45
C SER A 659 15.94 -3.58 -8.75
N TYR A 660 15.30 -2.42 -8.81
CA TYR A 660 14.41 -1.96 -9.88
C TYR A 660 14.67 -0.47 -10.16
N ASP A 661 14.15 0.08 -11.26
CA ASP A 661 14.08 1.54 -11.41
C ASP A 661 12.81 2.11 -10.77
N GLY A 662 13.01 3.08 -9.88
CA GLY A 662 11.94 3.82 -9.22
C GLY A 662 12.49 5.15 -8.72
N GLU A 663 11.66 6.19 -8.79
CA GLU A 663 11.92 7.46 -8.11
C GLU A 663 11.19 7.43 -6.77
N ILE A 664 11.87 7.76 -5.68
CA ILE A 664 11.26 7.88 -4.35
C ILE A 664 10.70 9.30 -4.27
N PRO A 665 9.37 9.50 -4.13
CA PRO A 665 8.78 10.83 -4.07
C PRO A 665 9.25 11.58 -2.82
N PHE A 666 9.49 12.89 -2.96
CA PHE A 666 9.82 13.74 -1.82
C PHE A 666 8.55 14.16 -1.08
N GLY A 667 8.43 13.78 0.19
CA GLY A 667 7.35 14.17 1.08
C GLY A 667 7.35 13.35 2.36
N LEU A 668 6.30 13.49 3.16
CA LEU A 668 6.05 12.69 4.34
C LEU A 668 5.36 11.38 3.91
N SER A 669 5.91 10.24 4.30
CA SER A 669 5.31 8.92 4.05
C SER A 669 4.36 8.56 5.19
N LEU A 670 3.11 8.22 4.85
CA LEU A 670 2.07 7.78 5.77
C LEU A 670 1.60 6.39 5.31
N SER A 671 1.64 5.40 6.21
CA SER A 671 1.33 3.99 5.90
C SER A 671 0.15 3.52 6.75
N LEU A 672 -0.89 3.04 6.06
CA LEU A 672 -2.28 3.05 6.50
C LEU A 672 -2.92 1.70 6.23
N GLU A 673 -3.98 1.38 6.96
CA GLU A 673 -4.65 0.08 6.92
C GLU A 673 -6.15 0.32 6.78
N THR A 674 -6.84 -0.36 5.84
CA THR A 674 -8.30 -0.27 5.77
C THR A 674 -8.97 -1.15 6.81
N GLU A 675 -10.22 -0.82 7.13
CA GLU A 675 -11.19 -1.77 7.70
C GLU A 675 -11.16 -3.13 6.99
N GLU A 676 -11.46 -4.19 7.76
CA GLU A 676 -11.49 -5.56 7.28
C GLU A 676 -12.67 -5.79 6.31
N PHE A 677 -12.44 -6.61 5.27
CA PHE A 677 -13.47 -6.96 4.29
C PHE A 677 -13.44 -8.43 3.88
N GLY A 678 -14.64 -9.02 3.85
CA GLY A 678 -14.88 -10.26 3.11
C GLY A 678 -16.32 -10.75 3.22
N ASN A 679 -16.73 -11.48 2.20
CA ASN A 679 -18.01 -12.20 2.06
C ASN A 679 -17.89 -13.15 0.86
N ASP A 680 -18.99 -13.80 0.46
CA ASP A 680 -19.09 -14.69 -0.71
C ASP A 680 -18.44 -14.12 -2.00
N ILE A 681 -18.41 -12.80 -2.16
CA ILE A 681 -17.56 -12.06 -3.12
C ILE A 681 -16.78 -10.99 -2.34
N SER A 682 -15.51 -11.26 -2.01
CA SER A 682 -14.72 -10.38 -1.15
C SER A 682 -14.24 -9.13 -1.88
N GLU A 683 -14.93 -8.02 -1.66
CA GLU A 683 -14.61 -6.69 -2.20
C GLU A 683 -14.35 -5.69 -1.06
N GLY A 684 -13.31 -4.88 -1.24
CA GLY A 684 -12.90 -3.81 -0.33
C GLY A 684 -12.62 -2.52 -1.09
N SER A 685 -12.33 -1.41 -0.38
CA SER A 685 -12.03 -0.15 -1.04
C SER A 685 -11.07 0.75 -0.26
N VAL A 686 -10.19 1.44 -0.98
CA VAL A 686 -9.21 2.39 -0.44
C VAL A 686 -9.41 3.79 -1.04
N PHE A 687 -9.35 4.81 -0.20
CA PHE A 687 -9.53 6.21 -0.61
C PHE A 687 -8.20 6.99 -0.57
N ILE A 688 -7.87 7.66 -1.67
CA ILE A 688 -6.66 8.49 -1.81
C ILE A 688 -7.08 9.97 -1.95
N GLN A 689 -6.55 10.88 -1.14
CA GLN A 689 -6.88 12.31 -1.24
C GLN A 689 -6.11 13.01 -2.36
N ASN A 690 -6.76 14.02 -2.96
CA ASN A 690 -6.25 14.77 -4.11
C ASN A 690 -4.87 15.44 -3.95
N ASP A 691 -4.39 15.64 -2.72
CA ASP A 691 -3.08 16.21 -2.37
C ASP A 691 -2.05 15.17 -1.86
N SER A 692 -2.47 13.91 -1.73
CA SER A 692 -1.65 12.74 -1.44
C SER A 692 -1.24 12.01 -2.72
N THR A 693 -0.01 11.51 -2.79
CA THR A 693 0.47 10.68 -3.91
C THR A 693 0.59 9.21 -3.46
N PRO A 694 -0.09 8.23 -4.09
CA PRO A 694 0.07 6.84 -3.71
C PRO A 694 1.49 6.36 -4.05
N TYR A 695 2.15 5.73 -3.08
CA TYR A 695 3.50 5.16 -3.19
C TYR A 695 3.49 3.63 -3.17
N GLU A 696 2.56 3.03 -2.41
CA GLU A 696 2.37 1.59 -2.35
C GLU A 696 0.92 1.26 -2.03
N VAL A 697 0.36 0.19 -2.62
CA VAL A 697 -0.96 -0.34 -2.24
C VAL A 697 -0.86 -1.87 -2.27
N ASN A 698 -0.91 -2.49 -1.09
CA ASN A 698 -0.81 -3.93 -0.85
C ASN A 698 -2.18 -4.47 -0.41
N VAL A 699 -2.69 -5.45 -1.14
CA VAL A 699 -3.90 -6.18 -0.75
C VAL A 699 -3.48 -7.40 0.06
N ILE A 700 -3.88 -7.45 1.33
CA ILE A 700 -3.72 -8.61 2.21
C ILE A 700 -4.89 -9.57 1.98
N SER A 701 -4.57 -10.84 1.75
CA SER A 701 -5.51 -11.94 1.55
C SER A 701 -5.20 -13.07 2.53
N TYR A 702 -6.04 -13.23 3.55
CA TYR A 702 -5.93 -14.35 4.48
C TYR A 702 -6.51 -15.62 3.82
N SER A 703 -5.71 -16.26 2.98
CA SER A 703 -6.06 -17.44 2.18
C SER A 703 -6.41 -18.69 3.01
N GLY A 704 -5.70 -18.90 4.14
CA GLY A 704 -6.01 -19.93 5.11
C GLY A 704 -5.52 -21.32 4.70
N SER A 705 -6.44 -22.20 4.28
CA SER A 705 -6.14 -23.49 3.64
C SER A 705 -6.02 -23.38 2.11
N LYS A 706 -6.65 -22.34 1.55
CA LYS A 706 -6.82 -22.07 0.12
C LYS A 706 -5.65 -21.28 -0.45
N TRP A 707 -5.77 -20.87 -1.71
CA TRP A 707 -4.81 -20.02 -2.42
C TRP A 707 -5.44 -18.69 -2.81
N THR A 708 -4.69 -17.60 -2.66
CA THR A 708 -5.05 -16.27 -3.22
C THR A 708 -4.97 -16.34 -4.75
N ASN A 709 -6.10 -16.65 -5.39
CA ASN A 709 -6.10 -17.11 -6.77
C ASN A 709 -6.22 -15.97 -7.80
N LEU A 710 -6.89 -14.87 -7.45
CA LEU A 710 -7.22 -13.76 -8.33
C LEU A 710 -7.42 -12.47 -7.50
N VAL A 711 -6.83 -11.38 -7.96
CA VAL A 711 -7.05 -10.02 -7.44
C VAL A 711 -7.34 -9.08 -8.61
N GLU A 712 -8.40 -8.29 -8.48
CA GLU A 712 -8.87 -7.34 -9.49
C GLU A 712 -9.07 -5.94 -8.91
N VAL A 713 -8.91 -4.91 -9.74
CA VAL A 713 -9.24 -3.51 -9.40
C VAL A 713 -10.32 -3.00 -10.35
N TYR A 714 -11.30 -2.29 -9.82
CA TYR A 714 -12.40 -1.75 -10.60
C TYR A 714 -12.02 -0.44 -11.29
N ASN A 715 -11.92 -0.46 -12.63
CA ASN A 715 -11.72 0.74 -13.42
C ASN A 715 -13.05 1.47 -13.65
N SER A 716 -13.24 2.61 -12.98
CA SER A 716 -14.45 3.44 -13.07
C SER A 716 -14.68 4.09 -14.44
N ASP A 717 -13.60 4.44 -15.16
CA ASP A 717 -13.68 5.10 -16.47
C ASP A 717 -14.09 4.13 -17.58
N LEU A 718 -13.70 2.86 -17.45
CA LEU A 718 -14.01 1.79 -18.40
C LEU A 718 -15.21 0.93 -17.97
N ASN A 719 -15.66 1.03 -16.71
CA ASN A 719 -16.72 0.21 -16.11
C ASN A 719 -16.42 -1.31 -16.25
N VAL A 720 -15.19 -1.71 -15.92
CA VAL A 720 -14.72 -3.11 -15.93
C VAL A 720 -13.80 -3.38 -14.75
N TRP A 721 -13.69 -4.65 -14.38
CA TRP A 721 -12.64 -5.14 -13.50
C TRP A 721 -11.37 -5.40 -14.32
N GLU A 722 -10.23 -4.94 -13.83
CA GLU A 722 -8.91 -5.22 -14.40
C GLU A 722 -8.15 -6.19 -13.48
N VAL A 723 -7.74 -7.33 -14.04
CA VAL A 723 -6.94 -8.33 -13.34
C VAL A 723 -5.56 -7.75 -13.01
N ILE A 724 -5.22 -7.73 -11.72
CA ILE A 724 -3.91 -7.32 -11.21
C ILE A 724 -3.00 -8.55 -11.05
N PHE A 725 -3.57 -9.63 -10.52
CA PHE A 725 -2.87 -10.88 -10.26
C PHE A 725 -3.80 -12.06 -10.51
N ASN A 726 -3.27 -13.15 -11.07
CA ASN A 726 -3.97 -14.41 -11.27
C ASN A 726 -2.97 -15.57 -11.16
N LEU A 727 -3.14 -16.45 -10.18
CA LEU A 727 -2.22 -17.56 -9.90
C LEU A 727 -2.21 -18.59 -11.05
N SER A 728 -3.33 -18.75 -11.75
CA SER A 728 -3.47 -19.61 -12.94
C SER A 728 -2.63 -19.15 -14.14
N GLU A 729 -2.15 -17.90 -14.20
CA GLU A 729 -1.21 -17.45 -15.25
C GLU A 729 0.16 -18.13 -15.14
N TYR A 730 0.54 -18.55 -13.92
CA TYR A 730 1.83 -19.20 -13.68
C TYR A 730 1.72 -20.72 -13.86
N GLY A 731 0.69 -21.37 -13.31
CA GLY A 731 0.50 -22.81 -13.51
C GLY A 731 -0.82 -23.35 -12.96
N ARG A 732 -1.11 -24.63 -13.25
CA ARG A 732 -2.36 -25.27 -12.81
C ARG A 732 -2.33 -25.81 -11.38
N SER A 733 -1.16 -26.26 -10.92
CA SER A 733 -0.96 -26.85 -9.58
C SER A 733 -0.41 -25.81 -8.62
N TYR A 734 -1.28 -25.20 -7.81
CA TYR A 734 -0.91 -24.08 -6.93
C TYR A 734 0.12 -24.46 -5.86
N THR A 735 0.12 -25.72 -5.39
CA THR A 735 1.13 -26.33 -4.50
C THR A 735 2.56 -26.30 -5.04
N SER A 736 2.76 -25.98 -6.33
CA SER A 736 4.09 -25.82 -6.95
C SER A 736 4.56 -24.36 -7.11
N LEU A 737 3.69 -23.37 -6.90
CA LEU A 737 3.90 -21.97 -7.32
C LEU A 737 4.24 -21.03 -6.15
N GLY A 738 3.47 -21.12 -5.05
CA GLY A 738 3.48 -20.13 -3.96
C GLY A 738 2.07 -19.63 -3.66
N ASP A 739 1.89 -18.92 -2.55
CA ASP A 739 0.62 -18.31 -2.17
C ASP A 739 0.83 -16.83 -1.79
N PRO A 740 0.38 -15.89 -2.63
CA PRO A 740 0.57 -14.47 -2.40
C PRO A 740 -0.44 -13.94 -1.36
N TYR A 741 -0.09 -14.11 -0.08
CA TYR A 741 -0.76 -13.41 1.03
C TYR A 741 -0.85 -11.90 0.79
N ILE A 742 0.14 -11.32 0.11
CA ILE A 742 0.11 -9.93 -0.36
C ILE A 742 0.15 -9.88 -1.88
N VAL A 743 -0.78 -9.10 -2.43
CA VAL A 743 -0.75 -8.69 -3.84
C VAL A 743 -0.66 -7.18 -3.90
N ASN A 744 0.47 -6.64 -4.37
CA ASN A 744 0.60 -5.22 -4.64
C ASN A 744 -0.18 -4.83 -5.90
N ILE A 745 -0.87 -3.68 -5.86
CA ILE A 745 -1.55 -3.08 -7.00
C ILE A 745 -0.60 -2.07 -7.67
N PRO A 746 -0.25 -2.25 -8.96
CA PRO A 746 0.56 -1.30 -9.71
C PRO A 746 -0.06 0.10 -9.67
N LEU A 747 0.73 1.10 -9.30
CA LEU A 747 0.25 2.47 -9.03
C LEU A 747 -0.45 3.14 -10.23
N ASP A 748 -0.17 2.69 -11.46
CA ASP A 748 -0.90 3.14 -12.67
C ASP A 748 -2.35 2.60 -12.79
N LYS A 749 -2.80 1.83 -11.80
CA LYS A 749 -4.19 1.36 -11.61
C LYS A 749 -4.94 2.07 -10.47
N ILE A 750 -4.22 2.83 -9.65
CA ILE A 750 -4.79 3.58 -8.52
C ILE A 750 -5.11 5.01 -8.99
N ILE A 751 -6.34 5.45 -8.75
CA ILE A 751 -6.82 6.80 -9.03
C ILE A 751 -7.00 7.62 -7.75
N GLN A 752 -7.11 8.94 -7.92
CA GLN A 752 -7.52 9.84 -6.86
C GLN A 752 -9.01 9.63 -6.51
N GLY A 753 -9.33 9.64 -5.22
CA GLY A 753 -10.64 9.25 -4.70
C GLY A 753 -10.72 7.76 -4.34
N ASN A 754 -11.91 7.16 -4.52
CA ASN A 754 -12.19 5.79 -4.08
C ASN A 754 -11.80 4.74 -5.13
N ASN A 755 -11.05 3.72 -4.71
CA ASN A 755 -10.59 2.60 -5.52
C ASN A 755 -11.19 1.31 -4.94
N THR A 756 -11.97 0.56 -5.72
CA THR A 756 -12.53 -0.73 -5.28
C THR A 756 -11.65 -1.89 -5.76
N VAL A 757 -11.38 -2.83 -4.87
CA VAL A 757 -10.56 -4.02 -5.05
C VAL A 757 -11.42 -5.27 -4.83
N ARG A 758 -11.22 -6.33 -5.62
CA ARG A 758 -11.77 -7.67 -5.36
C ARG A 758 -10.63 -8.64 -5.11
N VAL A 759 -10.82 -9.51 -4.12
CA VAL A 759 -9.98 -10.67 -3.81
C VAL A 759 -10.85 -11.92 -3.89
N SER A 760 -10.33 -13.00 -4.47
CA SER A 760 -10.92 -14.33 -4.31
C SER A 760 -9.87 -15.37 -3.92
N THR A 761 -10.36 -16.46 -3.36
CA THR A 761 -9.56 -17.64 -3.01
C THR A 761 -10.13 -18.88 -3.70
N GLY A 762 -9.25 -19.81 -4.06
CA GLY A 762 -9.66 -21.05 -4.72
C GLY A 762 -8.67 -22.17 -4.46
N LEU A 763 -9.14 -23.40 -4.58
CA LEU A 763 -8.42 -24.62 -4.17
C LEU A 763 -7.40 -25.07 -5.24
N GLY A 764 -7.63 -24.68 -6.50
CA GLY A 764 -6.78 -24.99 -7.65
C GLY A 764 -7.15 -24.17 -8.90
N ALA A 765 -6.42 -24.36 -10.00
CA ALA A 765 -6.64 -23.65 -11.26
C ALA A 765 -7.82 -24.22 -12.07
N GLY A 766 -9.04 -23.84 -11.68
CA GLY A 766 -10.28 -24.26 -12.31
C GLY A 766 -11.44 -24.40 -11.32
N GLY A 767 -11.13 -24.68 -10.06
CA GLY A 767 -12.13 -24.74 -8.99
C GLY A 767 -12.88 -23.41 -8.81
N ASN A 768 -14.15 -23.50 -8.42
CA ASN A 768 -15.03 -22.35 -8.24
C ASN A 768 -14.37 -21.27 -7.37
N SER A 769 -14.22 -20.06 -7.94
CA SER A 769 -13.52 -18.97 -7.26
C SER A 769 -14.38 -18.42 -6.13
N THR A 770 -14.07 -18.82 -4.90
CA THR A 770 -14.81 -18.45 -3.70
C THR A 770 -14.39 -17.08 -3.15
N GLY A 771 -15.29 -16.43 -2.42
CA GLY A 771 -14.92 -15.29 -1.57
C GLY A 771 -13.72 -15.61 -0.68
N GLY A 772 -12.84 -14.62 -0.51
CA GLY A 772 -11.74 -14.68 0.46
C GLY A 772 -12.23 -14.63 1.91
N SER A 773 -11.27 -14.61 2.83
CA SER A 773 -11.52 -14.48 4.27
C SER A 773 -12.24 -13.17 4.62
N THR A 774 -12.98 -13.14 5.73
CA THR A 774 -13.58 -11.90 6.27
C THR A 774 -12.55 -10.87 6.74
N TYR A 775 -11.30 -11.29 6.93
CA TYR A 775 -10.21 -10.50 7.53
C TYR A 775 -9.29 -9.82 6.51
N ASN A 776 -9.59 -9.88 5.20
CA ASN A 776 -8.74 -9.22 4.19
C ASN A 776 -8.71 -7.71 4.43
N LYS A 777 -7.59 -7.05 4.13
CA LYS A 777 -7.42 -5.61 4.31
C LYS A 777 -6.51 -5.04 3.23
N ILE A 778 -6.53 -3.73 3.03
CA ILE A 778 -5.59 -3.03 2.14
C ILE A 778 -4.62 -2.25 3.02
N LEU A 779 -3.34 -2.60 2.99
CA LEU A 779 -2.27 -1.73 3.47
C LEU A 779 -1.89 -0.77 2.35
N TYR A 780 -1.79 0.53 2.62
CA TYR A 780 -1.41 1.50 1.60
C TYR A 780 -0.54 2.61 2.15
N THR A 781 0.46 2.99 1.37
CA THR A 781 1.39 4.06 1.69
C THR A 781 1.16 5.23 0.75
N VAL A 782 0.89 6.40 1.31
CA VAL A 782 0.78 7.67 0.58
C VAL A 782 1.89 8.62 0.98
N ILE A 783 2.32 9.46 0.04
CA ILE A 783 3.28 10.53 0.27
C ILE A 783 2.58 11.89 0.11
N ARG A 784 2.52 12.65 1.20
CA ARG A 784 1.85 13.96 1.32
C ARG A 784 2.87 15.02 1.74
N ASN A 785 2.69 16.28 1.35
CA ASN A 785 3.55 17.38 1.81
C ASN A 785 2.89 18.12 2.99
N ALA A 786 2.79 17.45 4.13
CA ALA A 786 2.12 17.96 5.33
C ALA A 786 2.87 19.15 5.94
N THR A 787 2.32 20.36 5.78
CA THR A 787 2.92 21.61 6.28
C THR A 787 1.84 22.62 6.67
N GLY A 788 1.73 22.93 7.95
CA GLY A 788 0.84 24.00 8.44
C GLY A 788 1.51 25.38 8.35
N TYR A 789 0.78 26.41 7.94
CA TYR A 789 1.24 27.80 7.87
C TYR A 789 0.24 28.71 8.58
N SER A 790 0.67 29.47 9.59
CA SER A 790 -0.20 30.47 10.21
C SER A 790 -0.38 31.70 9.31
N PRO A 791 -1.49 32.44 9.43
CA PRO A 791 -1.51 33.85 9.06
C PRO A 791 -0.60 34.67 9.99
N ILE A 792 -0.40 35.95 9.67
CA ILE A 792 0.30 36.89 10.55
C ILE A 792 -0.64 37.29 11.70
N VAL A 793 -0.26 36.95 12.94
CA VAL A 793 -1.09 37.09 14.15
C VAL A 793 -0.31 37.73 15.33
N ALA A 794 -0.90 37.78 16.53
CA ALA A 794 -0.45 38.66 17.61
C ALA A 794 0.49 38.01 18.63
N SER A 795 0.50 36.69 18.77
CA SER A 795 1.42 35.94 19.66
C SER A 795 2.10 34.77 18.93
N ALA A 796 3.09 34.17 19.58
CA ALA A 796 3.80 32.97 19.12
C ALA A 796 4.39 32.21 20.33
N GLU A 797 3.54 31.91 21.32
CA GLU A 797 3.91 31.24 22.57
C GLU A 797 3.82 29.72 22.46
N GLY A 798 2.84 29.20 21.70
CA GLY A 798 2.57 27.76 21.60
C GLY A 798 1.84 27.18 22.82
N CYS A 799 1.74 25.85 22.88
CA CYS A 799 0.98 25.14 23.92
C CYS A 799 1.41 23.67 24.09
N SER A 800 0.88 23.03 25.13
CA SER A 800 0.91 21.57 25.28
C SER A 800 -0.29 20.94 24.57
N TRP A 801 -0.07 20.36 23.38
CA TRP A 801 -1.10 19.62 22.65
C TRP A 801 -1.41 18.28 23.30
N THR A 802 -2.69 17.93 23.36
CA THR A 802 -3.16 16.55 23.42
C THR A 802 -3.64 16.16 22.02
N VAL A 803 -3.18 15.04 21.48
CA VAL A 803 -3.55 14.54 20.15
C VAL A 803 -4.09 13.12 20.30
N GLU A 804 -5.30 12.87 19.82
CA GLU A 804 -5.86 11.52 19.67
C GLU A 804 -5.36 10.89 18.34
N PHE A 805 -4.97 9.62 18.37
CA PHE A 805 -4.45 8.88 17.20
C PHE A 805 -5.43 7.80 16.73
N GLU A 806 -5.24 7.31 15.50
CA GLU A 806 -6.13 6.31 14.89
C GLU A 806 -6.22 4.98 15.63
N ASP A 807 -5.14 4.56 16.31
CA ASP A 807 -5.16 3.38 17.18
C ASP A 807 -5.95 3.59 18.51
N GLY A 808 -6.63 4.73 18.65
CA GLY A 808 -7.42 5.10 19.83
C GLY A 808 -6.59 5.53 21.03
N THR A 809 -5.26 5.68 20.89
CA THR A 809 -4.41 6.22 21.95
C THR A 809 -4.37 7.76 21.91
N SER A 810 -3.75 8.38 22.93
CA SER A 810 -3.57 9.83 22.97
C SER A 810 -2.16 10.20 23.41
N GLY A 811 -1.51 11.08 22.66
CA GLY A 811 -0.20 11.64 22.98
C GLY A 811 -0.29 13.03 23.60
N THR A 812 0.75 13.44 24.34
CA THR A 812 0.94 14.82 24.79
C THR A 812 2.23 15.38 24.18
N ILE A 813 2.10 16.46 23.41
CA ILE A 813 3.17 17.01 22.57
C ILE A 813 3.33 18.50 22.89
N MET A 814 4.48 18.88 23.44
CA MET A 814 4.80 20.29 23.70
C MET A 814 5.29 20.95 22.40
N VAL A 815 4.58 21.96 21.90
CA VAL A 815 4.97 22.70 20.70
C VAL A 815 4.99 24.21 21.00
N PRO A 816 6.16 24.85 21.07
CA PRO A 816 7.50 24.30 20.79
C PRO A 816 7.98 23.29 21.86
N GLN A 817 8.99 22.47 21.54
CA GLN A 817 9.54 21.45 22.44
C GLN A 817 9.96 22.00 23.82
N ASN A 818 10.38 23.27 23.88
CA ASN A 818 10.78 23.98 25.09
C ASN A 818 9.65 24.83 25.73
N TYR A 819 8.39 24.58 25.38
CA TYR A 819 7.25 25.27 25.95
C TYR A 819 7.22 25.13 27.49
N SER A 820 6.98 26.25 28.18
CA SER A 820 6.96 26.32 29.65
C SER A 820 5.79 27.14 30.21
N GLY A 821 4.79 27.41 29.38
CA GLY A 821 3.53 28.03 29.80
C GLY A 821 2.57 27.01 30.43
N SER A 822 1.29 27.38 30.51
CA SER A 822 0.24 26.58 31.17
C SER A 822 -0.90 26.16 30.25
N ASP A 823 -0.84 26.53 28.98
CA ASP A 823 -1.95 26.41 28.05
C ASP A 823 -1.95 25.04 27.35
N SER A 824 -3.14 24.47 27.23
CA SER A 824 -3.37 23.12 26.75
C SER A 824 -4.23 23.14 25.49
N CYS A 825 -3.68 22.65 24.39
CA CYS A 825 -4.39 22.47 23.13
C CYS A 825 -4.94 21.04 23.00
N LEU A 826 -5.92 20.85 22.10
CA LEU A 826 -6.53 19.56 21.82
C LEU A 826 -6.77 19.40 20.32
N TYR A 827 -6.36 18.25 19.79
CA TYR A 827 -6.80 17.70 18.51
C TYR A 827 -7.37 16.31 18.76
N GLY A 828 -8.64 16.12 18.43
CA GLY A 828 -9.37 14.89 18.73
C GLY A 828 -10.82 14.97 18.26
N PRO A 829 -11.50 13.83 18.04
CA PRO A 829 -12.93 13.75 17.66
C PRO A 829 -13.88 14.36 18.71
N SER A 830 -13.38 14.62 19.92
CA SER A 830 -14.10 15.38 20.96
C SER A 830 -14.14 16.90 20.71
N GLY A 831 -13.31 17.41 19.81
CA GLY A 831 -13.29 18.80 19.32
C GLY A 831 -11.93 19.49 19.46
N PHE A 832 -11.68 20.49 18.61
CA PHE A 832 -10.39 21.20 18.55
C PHE A 832 -10.31 22.36 19.55
N VAL A 833 -9.16 22.52 20.21
CA VAL A 833 -8.87 23.64 21.14
C VAL A 833 -7.49 24.22 20.84
N TYR A 834 -7.46 25.48 20.40
CA TYR A 834 -6.27 26.29 20.16
C TYR A 834 -6.62 27.79 20.12
N ASN A 835 -5.63 28.66 20.27
CA ASN A 835 -5.76 30.12 20.16
C ASN A 835 -5.57 30.57 18.70
N PRO A 836 -6.59 31.13 18.03
CA PRO A 836 -6.47 31.59 16.65
C PRO A 836 -5.62 32.87 16.47
N ASN A 837 -5.12 33.46 17.57
CA ASN A 837 -4.21 34.61 17.55
C ASN A 837 -2.74 34.23 17.77
N ASP A 838 -2.45 32.95 17.98
CA ASP A 838 -1.08 32.45 18.18
C ASP A 838 -0.53 31.76 16.93
N ALA A 839 0.63 32.21 16.46
CA ALA A 839 1.22 31.71 15.23
C ALA A 839 1.64 30.24 15.35
N ILE A 840 2.16 29.82 16.51
CA ILE A 840 2.63 28.45 16.72
C ILE A 840 1.44 27.51 16.85
N GLU A 841 0.42 27.89 17.64
CA GLU A 841 -0.78 27.05 17.79
C GLU A 841 -1.52 26.88 16.45
N VAL A 842 -1.74 27.95 15.69
CA VAL A 842 -2.41 27.87 14.38
C VAL A 842 -1.59 27.08 13.36
N ALA A 843 -0.27 27.28 13.29
CA ALA A 843 0.58 26.49 12.40
C ALA A 843 0.60 24.99 12.78
N THR A 844 0.50 24.68 14.08
CA THR A 844 0.43 23.29 14.55
C THR A 844 -0.93 22.67 14.26
N PHE A 845 -2.03 23.38 14.51
CA PHE A 845 -3.38 22.93 14.13
C PHE A 845 -3.47 22.58 12.64
N LEU A 846 -2.97 23.48 11.77
CA LEU A 846 -2.95 23.27 10.32
C LEU A 846 -1.92 22.22 9.85
N LEU A 847 -1.00 21.78 10.72
CA LEU A 847 -0.18 20.59 10.46
C LEU A 847 -0.96 19.33 10.83
N LEU A 848 -1.68 19.32 11.96
CA LEU A 848 -2.53 18.20 12.38
C LEU A 848 -3.66 17.93 11.37
N GLU A 849 -4.36 18.98 10.92
CA GLU A 849 -5.36 18.94 9.83
C GLU A 849 -4.76 18.52 8.46
N ALA A 850 -3.44 18.62 8.30
CA ALA A 850 -2.70 18.17 7.11
C ALA A 850 -1.98 16.82 7.31
N LEU A 851 -2.12 16.21 8.48
CA LEU A 851 -1.83 14.81 8.72
C LEU A 851 -3.16 14.06 8.58
N ASP A 852 -4.12 14.36 9.46
CA ASP A 852 -5.53 13.91 9.44
C ASP A 852 -6.05 13.74 8.00
N LEU A 853 -6.34 12.48 7.65
CA LEU A 853 -6.52 12.00 6.29
C LEU A 853 -7.98 11.83 5.88
N ASP A 854 -8.88 11.48 6.81
CA ASP A 854 -10.32 11.31 6.55
C ASP A 854 -11.18 12.40 7.23
N SER A 855 -10.57 13.23 8.09
CA SER A 855 -11.21 14.31 8.85
C SER A 855 -12.17 13.85 9.96
N ASP A 856 -11.93 12.69 10.59
CA ASP A 856 -12.61 12.28 11.82
C ASP A 856 -12.17 13.10 13.06
N GLY A 857 -10.96 13.68 13.02
CA GLY A 857 -10.36 14.44 14.11
C GLY A 857 -9.19 13.76 14.83
N ARG A 858 -8.68 12.62 14.35
CA ARG A 858 -7.48 11.93 14.83
C ARG A 858 -6.29 12.15 13.90
N VAL A 859 -5.16 11.51 14.22
CA VAL A 859 -3.97 11.45 13.37
C VAL A 859 -3.46 10.02 13.23
N GLU A 860 -2.98 9.65 12.05
CA GLU A 860 -2.69 8.28 11.64
C GLU A 860 -1.39 7.76 12.26
N ASN A 861 -0.37 8.62 12.26
CA ASN A 861 0.97 8.31 12.73
C ASN A 861 1.28 9.02 14.05
N LYS A 862 1.81 8.27 15.01
CA LYS A 862 2.39 8.81 16.25
C LYS A 862 3.69 9.56 15.94
N PHE A 863 3.86 10.72 16.56
CA PHE A 863 5.09 11.50 16.51
C PHE A 863 5.32 12.25 17.82
N SER A 864 6.55 12.70 18.03
CA SER A 864 7.04 13.42 19.20
C SER A 864 7.20 14.92 18.97
N SER A 865 7.42 15.69 20.03
CA SER A 865 7.75 17.11 19.95
C SER A 865 9.14 17.41 19.35
N GLU A 866 9.97 16.39 19.13
CA GLU A 866 11.27 16.53 18.47
C GLU A 866 11.17 16.40 16.94
N GLU A 867 10.16 15.70 16.44
CA GLU A 867 9.90 15.53 15.00
C GLU A 867 9.24 16.77 14.37
N VAL A 868 8.47 17.54 15.14
CA VAL A 868 7.82 18.80 14.73
C VAL A 868 8.83 19.95 14.65
N ILE A 869 9.26 20.33 13.45
CA ILE A 869 10.07 21.54 13.24
C ILE A 869 9.18 22.75 12.94
N LEU A 870 9.43 23.82 13.69
CA LEU A 870 8.92 25.16 13.42
C LEU A 870 9.97 25.95 12.62
N SER A 871 9.62 26.38 11.41
CA SER A 871 10.45 27.29 10.61
C SER A 871 10.40 28.69 11.18
N SER A 872 11.32 29.02 12.09
CA SER A 872 11.40 30.31 12.81
C SER A 872 11.84 31.52 11.97
N SER A 873 11.59 31.51 10.67
CA SER A 873 11.95 32.59 9.74
C SER A 873 11.26 33.93 10.02
N GLU A 874 10.18 33.93 10.81
CA GLU A 874 9.38 35.12 11.16
C GLU A 874 9.04 35.20 12.67
N THR A 875 9.86 34.59 13.54
CA THR A 875 9.75 34.78 15.02
C THR A 875 10.40 36.09 15.50
N THR A 876 11.08 36.83 14.63
CA THR A 876 11.33 38.26 14.83
C THR A 876 10.24 39.03 14.11
N GLY A 877 9.43 39.78 14.88
CA GLY A 877 8.16 40.32 14.43
C GLY A 877 8.18 41.03 13.07
N ILE A 878 7.29 40.61 12.18
CA ILE A 878 7.06 41.23 10.88
C ILE A 878 6.37 42.58 11.13
N PRO A 879 6.86 43.70 10.58
CA PRO A 879 6.09 44.94 10.53
C PRO A 879 4.84 44.71 9.69
N PHE A 880 3.65 44.93 10.25
CA PHE A 880 2.40 44.77 9.52
C PHE A 880 2.39 45.57 8.21
N THR A 881 1.74 45.05 7.17
CA THR A 881 1.74 45.62 5.80
C THR A 881 0.99 46.95 5.67
N TRP A 882 0.47 47.48 6.77
CA TRP A 882 -0.17 48.80 6.87
C TRP A 882 0.90 49.89 7.04
N GLY A 883 0.62 51.08 6.51
CA GLY A 883 1.49 52.24 6.67
C GLY A 883 0.74 53.42 7.27
N SER A 884 1.31 54.05 8.29
CA SER A 884 0.81 55.30 8.86
C SER A 884 1.40 56.50 8.11
N GLU A 885 0.56 57.50 7.78
CA GLU A 885 1.02 58.79 7.27
C GLU A 885 1.43 59.69 8.43
N VAL A 886 2.73 59.94 8.59
CA VAL A 886 3.22 60.99 9.48
C VAL A 886 3.30 62.31 8.72
N GLN A 887 2.75 63.36 9.32
CA GLN A 887 2.70 64.70 8.74
C GLN A 887 3.25 65.72 9.75
N VAL A 888 4.28 66.47 9.32
CA VAL A 888 4.66 67.72 10.01
C VAL A 888 3.92 68.87 9.33
N ARG A 889 3.19 69.67 10.11
CA ARG A 889 2.50 70.89 9.65
C ARG A 889 3.18 72.11 10.28
N VAL A 890 3.34 73.18 9.52
CA VAL A 890 3.79 74.51 10.00
C VAL A 890 2.78 75.55 9.51
N TRP A 891 2.36 76.47 10.37
CA TRP A 891 1.34 77.47 10.05
C TRP A 891 1.55 78.79 10.80
N ARG A 892 0.88 79.85 10.34
CA ARG A 892 0.93 81.18 10.95
C ARG A 892 -0.41 81.91 10.93
#